data_AF-K9EZZ3-F1
#
_entry.id   AF-K9EZZ3-F1
#
_cell.length_a   1.000
_cell.length_b   1.000
_cell.length_c   1.000
_cell.angle_alpha   90.00
_cell.angle_beta   90.00
_cell.angle_gamma   90.00
#
_symmetry.space_group_name_H-M   'P 1'
#
loop_
_entity.id
_entity.type
_entity.pdbx_description
1 polymer ?
#
loop_
_entity_poly.entity_id
_entity_poly.type
_entity_poly.pdbx_seq_one_letter_code
_entity_poly.pdbx_strand_id
1 'polypeptide(L)'
;MSARNNSRRVAGAFAALAVGVTMAAPQVVADSATTRGGNGPETCVAFDAQGNVRELDAGDCAQFGKAGQGRSNAKARNVILIIGDGMGQSEITSARNYLEGAGGRFAGLDNLTSEGLYTHHSINKDGSFNYVTDSAASGTAWATGTKTYNGAIGVGLKGTPKINLIEQAKNAGLRTGNVSTAEIQDATPAVLGAHVAKRSSYAPSGDKKVVEAADARENGGLGSISEQIVDTRADVTLGGGASYFDTQVKINTGNTNPFLEGDAKYPTTWVAGKTVLENAKDNGYQVVTTADELAAVKEANQDSPVLGLFSPGNMKTTFASSTAKLGASKQAPISCQTQDIGTEPEMALMTRKAIELLDDPTSDKGFFLQVESASIDKRDHSSDACGQIGETKRLDEAVKEALDFAKRDGNTLVVVTADHSHTSQIVGDNRDNVAPTTRLLTADKKSTMTIAYGTTPVAEDGTNAGSQQHTGAQLRVAAYGPGEENVLGQTDQTDLFYTVLNALDLNPDKSDSATDANLAKPASSRDVVAVINADGSIRAPQPGDFTQYGPEGQQRVADGLAKNAVLFIGDGMGDSELTSARNYLYGANGRLPGIDNLDYTGSYTHFSVNKDGTINYVTDSAASGTGWATGTKTYNGALGVGIDGKPVQNLAEKAKAKGLKIGNVSTAEVQDATPAAIGSHVAKRSSYAPSGTKKVVEAADARENGGRGSISEQLIDSRFDVLLGGGAQYFDTEVQVSGMWAGATKWEAGKSVLENAKNNGFQVVTTADELAAVTAADQHSPLIGLFSPGNMPRNFLETIPTEDGYKADTAAACQLNPARTAEIPSLSAMTTKAMDLLANENGFFLQVEGASIDKADHDGDACGQIGELDDLDQAVQAAQAWVKKTGEPTLIVVTADHAHTSQITAVGADTAGLATTLLTADGDPMTLSYNNSVINDPKADSYDQGHTGAQLRVAASGPGAENVIGRTDQTDLHYTVLNALGVDTESAPVADLFIPAKPAPEPTDEPTTEPTGEPTAEPKPVAPMGKWGFFYVDQWGKPAADRVINYGDRSDEVLFGDWDGNGTDTPMVHRGNKFLGTNGWTGVAQFEFTYGDANDRVIVGDWDGDGRDSIAVVRGNQVLMRNALKSGVAERTVTYGNPTDTILAGNFDADLASELVAVRGNTFYVQADLANGKAAVVFAYGDNGDEVVIGDWNGDGADGVGVVRGNKFLLRNDLSNGVAQAAYAYGDPTDGQFVGDWNADGVDTPMVDRR
;
A
#
# COMPACT_ATOMS: atom_id res chain seq x y z
N MET A 1 -26.31 -56.84 -29.94
CA MET A 1 -26.82 -58.23 -29.87
C MET A 1 -26.44 -58.83 -28.51
N SER A 2 -27.43 -59.34 -27.77
CA SER A 2 -27.42 -60.23 -26.57
C SER A 2 -26.57 -59.79 -25.35
N ALA A 3 -27.07 -59.34 -24.20
CA ALA A 3 -28.16 -59.75 -23.28
C ALA A 3 -27.82 -60.91 -22.31
N ARG A 4 -28.11 -60.64 -21.00
CA ARG A 4 -28.58 -61.54 -19.89
C ARG A 4 -27.52 -62.29 -19.07
N ASN A 5 -27.66 -62.56 -17.76
CA ASN A 5 -28.56 -62.13 -16.66
C ASN A 5 -28.06 -62.80 -15.34
N ASN A 6 -28.21 -62.10 -14.21
CA ASN A 6 -28.61 -62.55 -12.85
C ASN A 6 -28.28 -63.95 -12.25
N SER A 7 -27.83 -63.93 -10.97
CA SER A 7 -28.50 -64.52 -9.77
C SER A 7 -27.59 -64.41 -8.51
N ARG A 8 -27.90 -63.61 -7.49
CA ARG A 8 -28.67 -63.83 -6.22
C ARG A 8 -28.14 -64.93 -5.24
N ARG A 9 -27.52 -64.41 -4.14
CA ARG A 9 -27.64 -64.67 -2.68
C ARG A 9 -27.70 -66.11 -2.11
N VAL A 10 -26.98 -66.35 -0.99
CA VAL A 10 -27.51 -66.62 0.39
C VAL A 10 -26.36 -66.77 1.44
N ALA A 11 -26.59 -66.15 2.62
CA ALA A 11 -26.09 -66.36 4.00
C ALA A 11 -24.57 -66.47 4.30
N GLY A 12 -23.99 -65.91 5.37
CA GLY A 12 -24.48 -65.27 6.59
C GLY A 12 -23.73 -65.85 7.82
N ALA A 13 -22.93 -65.05 8.53
CA ALA A 13 -22.60 -65.24 9.96
C ALA A 13 -21.80 -64.03 10.51
N PHE A 14 -22.27 -63.52 11.65
CA PHE A 14 -21.65 -62.46 12.46
C PHE A 14 -20.37 -62.96 13.16
N ALA A 15 -19.33 -62.12 13.18
CA ALA A 15 -18.33 -62.10 14.24
C ALA A 15 -17.82 -60.67 14.41
N ALA A 16 -17.96 -60.15 15.63
CA ALA A 16 -17.48 -58.84 16.05
C ALA A 16 -15.94 -58.80 16.03
N LEU A 17 -15.36 -57.79 15.40
CA LEU A 17 -13.99 -57.37 15.63
C LEU A 17 -13.98 -55.86 15.87
N ALA A 18 -13.43 -55.48 17.02
CA ALA A 18 -13.16 -54.10 17.38
C ALA A 18 -12.25 -53.46 16.32
N VAL A 19 -12.74 -52.43 15.64
CA VAL A 19 -11.94 -51.62 14.74
C VAL A 19 -11.31 -50.52 15.57
N GLY A 20 -10.05 -50.70 15.97
CA GLY A 20 -9.17 -49.59 16.23
C GLY A 20 -8.85 -48.94 14.88
N VAL A 21 -9.60 -47.92 14.49
CA VAL A 21 -9.20 -47.03 13.40
C VAL A 21 -8.16 -46.09 13.99
N THR A 22 -6.89 -46.44 13.85
CA THR A 22 -5.83 -45.43 13.84
C THR A 22 -6.09 -44.56 12.61
N MET A 23 -6.62 -43.36 12.82
CA MET A 23 -6.58 -42.31 11.81
C MET A 23 -5.11 -42.02 11.53
N ALA A 24 -4.61 -42.44 10.37
CA ALA A 24 -3.36 -41.93 9.86
C ALA A 24 -3.57 -40.45 9.55
N ALA A 25 -2.96 -39.59 10.34
CA ALA A 25 -2.80 -38.19 9.99
C ALA A 25 -2.05 -38.09 8.65
N PRO A 26 -2.39 -37.16 7.76
CA PRO A 26 -1.56 -36.91 6.59
C PRO A 26 -0.23 -36.35 7.09
N GLN A 27 0.84 -37.14 6.98
CA GLN A 27 2.19 -36.62 7.08
C GLN A 27 2.42 -35.71 5.88
N VAL A 28 2.37 -34.40 6.10
CA VAL A 28 2.89 -33.41 5.18
C VAL A 28 4.15 -32.87 5.83
N VAL A 29 5.33 -33.23 5.29
CA VAL A 29 6.54 -32.41 5.12
C VAL A 29 7.59 -33.31 4.42
N ALA A 30 8.27 -32.76 3.42
CA ALA A 30 9.50 -33.25 2.75
C ALA A 30 9.41 -34.12 1.48
N ASP A 31 8.49 -33.80 0.55
CA ASP A 31 8.70 -34.05 -0.90
C ASP A 31 7.68 -33.21 -1.70
N SER A 32 7.90 -31.89 -1.83
CA SER A 32 7.12 -31.05 -2.76
C SER A 32 8.08 -30.29 -3.66
N ALA A 33 7.89 -30.43 -4.98
CA ALA A 33 8.58 -29.58 -5.96
C ALA A 33 8.37 -28.10 -5.64
N THR A 34 9.27 -27.22 -6.05
CA THR A 34 9.08 -25.76 -5.92
C THR A 34 8.19 -25.20 -7.02
N THR A 35 8.03 -25.93 -8.11
CA THR A 35 6.94 -25.77 -9.07
C THR A 35 5.77 -26.70 -8.73
N ARG A 36 4.64 -26.50 -9.39
CA ARG A 36 3.43 -27.31 -9.32
C ARG A 36 3.17 -27.89 -10.70
N GLY A 37 2.32 -28.92 -10.80
CA GLY A 37 1.86 -29.38 -12.10
C GLY A 37 1.00 -28.30 -12.74
N GLY A 38 1.24 -28.00 -14.02
CA GLY A 38 0.40 -27.05 -14.76
C GLY A 38 -1.07 -27.45 -14.67
N ASN A 39 -1.92 -26.49 -14.33
CA ASN A 39 -3.35 -26.67 -14.10
C ASN A 39 -4.22 -25.79 -15.02
N GLY A 40 -3.60 -25.21 -16.06
CA GLY A 40 -4.30 -24.52 -17.13
C GLY A 40 -5.06 -25.48 -18.05
N PRO A 41 -5.69 -24.96 -19.12
CA PRO A 41 -6.34 -25.80 -20.12
C PRO A 41 -5.39 -26.86 -20.68
N GLU A 42 -5.77 -28.14 -20.60
CA GLU A 42 -4.98 -29.26 -21.14
C GLU A 42 -4.71 -29.12 -22.65
N THR A 43 -5.50 -28.31 -23.32
CA THR A 43 -5.37 -27.97 -24.74
C THR A 43 -4.31 -26.90 -25.01
N CYS A 44 -3.84 -26.14 -24.02
CA CYS A 44 -2.84 -25.11 -24.26
C CYS A 44 -1.42 -25.68 -24.23
N VAL A 45 -1.11 -26.51 -25.23
CA VAL A 45 0.17 -27.20 -25.35
C VAL A 45 0.71 -26.92 -26.75
N ALA A 46 1.87 -26.28 -26.84
CA ALA A 46 2.47 -25.90 -28.12
C ALA A 46 3.15 -27.06 -28.87
N PHE A 47 3.30 -28.23 -28.24
CA PHE A 47 3.93 -29.42 -28.80
C PHE A 47 2.95 -30.57 -29.01
N ASP A 48 3.10 -31.30 -30.11
CA ASP A 48 2.40 -32.57 -30.32
C ASP A 48 3.04 -33.72 -29.51
N ALA A 49 2.43 -34.92 -29.56
CA ALA A 49 2.93 -36.09 -28.84
C ALA A 49 4.31 -36.60 -29.35
N GLN A 50 4.81 -36.06 -30.46
CA GLN A 50 6.15 -36.34 -31.02
C GLN A 50 7.16 -35.23 -30.69
N GLY A 51 6.76 -34.18 -29.98
CA GLY A 51 7.60 -33.05 -29.61
C GLY A 51 7.77 -31.99 -30.72
N ASN A 52 6.96 -32.01 -31.78
CA ASN A 52 6.99 -30.96 -32.80
C ASN A 52 6.05 -29.82 -32.43
N VAL A 53 6.39 -28.59 -32.81
CA VAL A 53 5.50 -27.43 -32.65
C VAL A 53 4.20 -27.65 -33.45
N ARG A 54 3.08 -27.62 -32.74
CA ARG A 54 1.74 -27.71 -33.33
C ARG A 54 1.13 -26.32 -33.49
N GLU A 55 0.21 -26.19 -34.44
CA GLU A 55 -0.61 -24.98 -34.51
C GLU A 55 -1.61 -25.02 -33.36
N LEU A 56 -1.79 -23.90 -32.68
CA LEU A 56 -2.87 -23.74 -31.72
C LEU A 56 -4.15 -23.31 -32.46
N ASP A 57 -5.26 -23.88 -32.04
CA ASP A 57 -6.58 -23.51 -32.52
C ASP A 57 -7.26 -22.52 -31.58
N ALA A 58 -8.28 -21.83 -32.10
CA ALA A 58 -9.05 -20.90 -31.29
C ALA A 58 -9.63 -21.64 -30.08
N GLY A 59 -9.44 -21.08 -28.89
CA GLY A 59 -9.93 -21.65 -27.63
C GLY A 59 -9.00 -22.68 -26.97
N ASP A 60 -7.89 -23.09 -27.60
CA ASP A 60 -6.95 -24.04 -26.98
C ASP A 60 -6.39 -23.49 -25.65
N CYS A 61 -6.19 -22.18 -25.55
CA CYS A 61 -5.64 -21.49 -24.37
C CYS A 61 -6.65 -20.59 -23.64
N ALA A 62 -7.93 -20.64 -24.04
CA ALA A 62 -8.99 -19.93 -23.33
C ALA A 62 -9.27 -20.64 -22.00
N GLN A 63 -9.26 -19.90 -20.89
CA GLN A 63 -9.45 -20.47 -19.54
C GLN A 63 -10.81 -21.16 -19.41
N PHE A 64 -11.81 -20.69 -20.14
CA PHE A 64 -13.17 -21.23 -20.14
C PHE A 64 -13.53 -21.94 -21.44
N GLY A 65 -12.53 -22.22 -22.28
CA GLY A 65 -12.70 -22.86 -23.58
C GLY A 65 -13.61 -22.08 -24.53
N LYS A 66 -14.08 -22.74 -25.59
CA LYS A 66 -14.89 -22.11 -26.65
C LYS A 66 -16.25 -21.61 -26.20
N ALA A 67 -16.79 -22.15 -25.10
CA ALA A 67 -18.08 -21.71 -24.59
C ALA A 67 -18.03 -20.30 -23.95
N GLY A 68 -16.82 -19.88 -23.55
CA GLY A 68 -16.63 -18.69 -22.72
C GLY A 68 -17.11 -18.90 -21.28
N GLN A 69 -16.93 -17.88 -20.45
CA GLN A 69 -17.09 -17.97 -19.00
C GLN A 69 -18.51 -18.35 -18.52
N GLY A 70 -19.55 -17.99 -19.29
CA GLY A 70 -20.93 -18.42 -19.01
C GLY A 70 -21.56 -17.79 -17.75
N ARG A 71 -21.09 -16.62 -17.33
CA ARG A 71 -21.64 -15.88 -16.17
C ARG A 71 -22.92 -15.15 -16.53
N SER A 72 -23.01 -14.70 -17.77
CA SER A 72 -24.20 -14.05 -18.31
C SER A 72 -24.43 -14.52 -19.73
N ASN A 73 -25.68 -14.82 -20.06
CA ASN A 73 -26.12 -15.17 -21.41
C ASN A 73 -26.77 -13.99 -22.14
N ALA A 74 -26.78 -12.80 -21.53
CA ALA A 74 -27.34 -11.59 -22.11
C ALA A 74 -26.73 -11.28 -23.48
N LYS A 75 -27.56 -10.75 -24.38
CA LYS A 75 -27.20 -10.44 -25.76
C LYS A 75 -27.08 -8.93 -25.94
N ALA A 76 -26.04 -8.50 -26.63
CA ALA A 76 -25.83 -7.14 -27.06
C ALA A 76 -26.13 -7.04 -28.57
N ARG A 77 -26.78 -5.95 -28.97
CA ARG A 77 -26.89 -5.54 -30.36
C ARG A 77 -25.55 -5.00 -30.88
N ASN A 78 -24.82 -4.28 -30.04
CA ASN A 78 -23.53 -3.69 -30.41
C ASN A 78 -22.45 -4.06 -29.40
N VAL A 79 -21.21 -4.16 -29.88
CA VAL A 79 -20.02 -4.25 -29.03
C VAL A 79 -19.05 -3.13 -29.39
N ILE A 80 -18.58 -2.41 -28.37
CA ILE A 80 -17.49 -1.43 -28.46
C ILE A 80 -16.33 -1.95 -27.60
N LEU A 81 -15.25 -2.37 -28.25
CA LEU A 81 -14.01 -2.78 -27.60
C LEU A 81 -13.02 -1.62 -27.63
N ILE A 82 -12.56 -1.18 -26.47
CA ILE A 82 -11.67 -0.03 -26.32
C ILE A 82 -10.34 -0.49 -25.72
N ILE A 83 -9.23 -0.21 -26.41
CA ILE A 83 -7.89 -0.62 -26.02
C ILE A 83 -7.06 0.62 -25.66
N GLY A 84 -6.55 0.66 -24.43
CA GLY A 84 -5.41 1.52 -24.10
C GLY A 84 -4.13 0.72 -24.27
N ASP A 85 -3.41 0.89 -25.37
CA ASP A 85 -2.17 0.13 -25.64
C ASP A 85 -1.16 0.38 -24.50
N GLY A 86 -0.67 -0.69 -23.86
CA GLY A 86 0.20 -0.63 -22.68
C GLY A 86 -0.44 -0.14 -21.38
N MET A 87 -1.75 0.13 -21.33
CA MET A 87 -2.45 0.76 -20.19
C MET A 87 -2.73 -0.21 -19.02
N GLY A 88 -1.66 -0.65 -18.35
CA GLY A 88 -1.75 -1.44 -17.12
C GLY A 88 -2.29 -0.66 -15.91
N GLN A 89 -2.28 -1.30 -14.73
CA GLN A 89 -2.79 -0.70 -13.50
C GLN A 89 -2.03 0.57 -13.09
N SER A 90 -0.71 0.59 -13.33
CA SER A 90 0.16 1.73 -13.00
C SER A 90 -0.14 2.93 -13.88
N GLU A 91 -0.36 2.72 -15.17
CA GLU A 91 -0.69 3.73 -16.17
C GLU A 91 -2.03 4.40 -15.82
N ILE A 92 -3.06 3.59 -15.55
CA ILE A 92 -4.39 4.08 -15.12
C ILE A 92 -4.25 4.93 -13.85
N THR A 93 -3.52 4.41 -12.86
CA THR A 93 -3.39 5.07 -11.55
C THR A 93 -2.58 6.37 -11.66
N SER A 94 -1.51 6.37 -12.45
CA SER A 94 -0.66 7.54 -12.69
C SER A 94 -1.47 8.66 -13.35
N ALA A 95 -2.22 8.33 -14.40
CA ALA A 95 -3.05 9.30 -15.09
C ALA A 95 -4.14 9.86 -14.18
N ARG A 96 -4.80 8.99 -13.40
CA ARG A 96 -5.85 9.42 -12.47
C ARG A 96 -5.32 10.32 -11.37
N ASN A 97 -4.24 9.90 -10.70
CA ASN A 97 -3.61 10.68 -9.63
C ASN A 97 -3.23 12.08 -10.13
N TYR A 98 -2.70 12.17 -11.36
CA TYR A 98 -2.35 13.44 -11.97
C TYR A 98 -3.57 14.30 -12.32
N LEU A 99 -4.59 13.71 -12.99
CA LEU A 99 -5.71 14.44 -13.59
C LEU A 99 -6.86 14.71 -12.62
N GLU A 100 -7.22 13.72 -11.80
CA GLU A 100 -8.41 13.70 -10.94
C GLU A 100 -8.07 13.67 -9.44
N GLY A 101 -6.83 13.31 -9.10
CA GLY A 101 -6.38 13.08 -7.72
C GLY A 101 -6.58 11.63 -7.27
N ALA A 102 -5.93 11.23 -6.18
CA ALA A 102 -5.86 9.84 -5.71
C ALA A 102 -7.24 9.26 -5.34
N GLY A 103 -8.08 10.07 -4.71
CA GLY A 103 -9.48 9.73 -4.41
C GLY A 103 -10.46 10.09 -5.53
N GLY A 104 -9.98 10.71 -6.61
CA GLY A 104 -10.77 11.10 -7.77
C GLY A 104 -11.16 9.91 -8.66
N ARG A 105 -12.05 10.17 -9.62
CA ARG A 105 -12.55 9.17 -10.56
C ARG A 105 -12.58 9.72 -11.98
N PHE A 106 -12.17 8.87 -12.92
CA PHE A 106 -12.37 9.09 -14.33
C PHE A 106 -13.85 9.00 -14.73
N ALA A 107 -14.27 9.84 -15.68
CA ALA A 107 -15.66 9.88 -16.12
C ALA A 107 -16.04 8.69 -17.02
N GLY A 108 -15.07 8.08 -17.70
CA GLY A 108 -15.22 6.87 -18.49
C GLY A 108 -14.69 5.62 -17.76
N LEU A 109 -13.37 5.55 -17.58
CA LEU A 109 -12.63 4.34 -17.14
C LEU A 109 -13.14 3.77 -15.80
N ASP A 110 -13.49 4.64 -14.86
CA ASP A 110 -13.95 4.24 -13.52
C ASP A 110 -15.47 4.07 -13.42
N ASN A 111 -16.22 4.19 -14.53
CA ASN A 111 -17.68 4.02 -14.60
C ASN A 111 -18.13 2.72 -15.28
N LEU A 112 -17.18 1.82 -15.59
CA LEU A 112 -17.46 0.45 -15.99
C LEU A 112 -17.92 -0.34 -14.76
N THR A 113 -18.98 -1.14 -14.92
CA THR A 113 -19.68 -1.76 -13.78
C THR A 113 -19.24 -3.18 -13.50
N SER A 114 -18.52 -3.84 -14.38
CA SER A 114 -17.88 -5.14 -14.12
C SER A 114 -16.39 -5.05 -14.39
N GLU A 115 -15.59 -5.72 -13.57
CA GLU A 115 -14.13 -5.66 -13.66
C GLU A 115 -13.52 -7.01 -13.31
N GLY A 116 -12.54 -7.43 -14.08
CA GLY A 116 -11.67 -8.54 -13.77
C GLY A 116 -10.27 -8.32 -14.30
N LEU A 117 -9.48 -9.39 -14.29
CA LEU A 117 -8.07 -9.37 -14.67
C LEU A 117 -7.82 -10.43 -15.73
N TYR A 118 -6.86 -10.19 -16.61
CA TYR A 118 -6.44 -11.22 -17.56
C TYR A 118 -4.94 -11.39 -17.77
N THR A 119 -4.55 -12.58 -18.22
CA THR A 119 -3.18 -12.88 -18.67
C THR A 119 -3.04 -12.62 -20.17
N HIS A 120 -1.82 -12.24 -20.60
CA HIS A 120 -1.56 -11.82 -21.98
C HIS A 120 -0.23 -12.33 -22.54
N HIS A 121 0.38 -13.36 -21.94
CA HIS A 121 1.61 -13.98 -22.48
C HIS A 121 1.43 -14.43 -23.95
N SER A 122 2.55 -14.55 -24.67
CA SER A 122 2.64 -15.04 -26.04
C SER A 122 3.36 -16.40 -26.10
N ILE A 123 3.45 -16.98 -27.30
CA ILE A 123 4.15 -18.26 -27.53
C ILE A 123 5.10 -18.09 -28.70
N ASN A 124 6.38 -18.35 -28.50
CA ASN A 124 7.40 -18.26 -29.52
C ASN A 124 7.18 -19.27 -30.66
N LYS A 125 7.81 -19.03 -31.82
CA LYS A 125 7.71 -19.94 -32.99
C LYS A 125 8.23 -21.35 -32.73
N ASP A 126 9.12 -21.52 -31.75
CA ASP A 126 9.64 -22.82 -31.34
C ASP A 126 8.75 -23.52 -30.30
N GLY A 127 7.62 -22.91 -29.91
CA GLY A 127 6.66 -23.45 -28.97
C GLY A 127 6.91 -23.06 -27.52
N SER A 128 8.03 -22.41 -27.19
CA SER A 128 8.29 -21.91 -25.84
C SER A 128 7.34 -20.78 -25.45
N PHE A 129 6.94 -20.73 -24.18
CA PHE A 129 6.17 -19.63 -23.63
C PHE A 129 7.02 -18.37 -23.51
N ASN A 130 6.41 -17.23 -23.84
CA ASN A 130 7.01 -15.92 -23.66
C ASN A 130 6.10 -15.05 -22.78
N TYR A 131 6.58 -14.75 -21.59
CA TYR A 131 5.84 -14.04 -20.54
C TYR A 131 5.65 -12.55 -20.80
N VAL A 132 6.29 -11.98 -21.83
CA VAL A 132 6.13 -10.57 -22.24
C VAL A 132 5.75 -10.49 -23.71
N THR A 133 4.47 -10.22 -23.96
CA THR A 133 3.92 -10.08 -25.32
C THR A 133 4.27 -8.73 -25.96
N ASP A 134 4.19 -8.66 -27.28
CA ASP A 134 4.02 -7.41 -28.01
C ASP A 134 2.55 -7.20 -28.42
N SER A 135 2.20 -6.00 -28.89
CA SER A 135 0.84 -5.63 -29.31
C SER A 135 0.26 -6.50 -30.45
N ALA A 136 1.11 -7.19 -31.22
CA ALA A 136 0.68 -8.03 -32.34
C ALA A 136 0.16 -9.39 -31.86
N ALA A 137 0.94 -10.07 -31.00
CA ALA A 137 0.53 -11.36 -30.46
C ALA A 137 -0.68 -11.22 -29.52
N SER A 138 -0.68 -10.19 -28.67
CA SER A 138 -1.80 -9.88 -27.79
C SER A 138 -3.06 -9.51 -28.57
N GLY A 139 -2.91 -8.62 -29.58
CA GLY A 139 -3.96 -8.27 -30.52
C GLY A 139 -4.59 -9.48 -31.19
N THR A 140 -3.76 -10.40 -31.65
CA THR A 140 -4.23 -11.62 -32.30
C THR A 140 -4.98 -12.51 -31.31
N ALA A 141 -4.61 -12.52 -30.03
CA ALA A 141 -5.28 -13.32 -29.00
C ALA A 141 -6.74 -12.90 -28.79
N TRP A 142 -7.05 -11.61 -28.58
CA TRP A 142 -8.45 -11.17 -28.44
C TRP A 142 -9.20 -11.13 -29.78
N ALA A 143 -8.49 -10.88 -30.89
CA ALA A 143 -9.12 -10.78 -32.20
C ALA A 143 -9.55 -12.14 -32.76
N THR A 144 -8.83 -13.23 -32.41
CA THR A 144 -9.02 -14.55 -33.03
C THR A 144 -9.23 -15.71 -32.04
N GLY A 145 -9.07 -15.45 -30.73
CA GLY A 145 -9.12 -16.49 -29.69
C GLY A 145 -7.93 -17.46 -29.72
N THR A 146 -6.84 -17.11 -30.40
CA THR A 146 -5.66 -17.98 -30.62
C THR A 146 -4.37 -17.29 -30.14
N LYS A 147 -3.56 -17.98 -29.32
CA LYS A 147 -2.21 -17.51 -28.96
C LYS A 147 -1.23 -17.65 -30.13
N THR A 148 -0.28 -16.73 -30.23
CA THR A 148 0.73 -16.69 -31.30
C THR A 148 2.03 -16.02 -30.82
N TYR A 149 2.99 -15.83 -31.72
CA TYR A 149 4.32 -15.26 -31.44
C TYR A 149 4.37 -13.75 -31.61
N ASN A 150 5.26 -13.08 -30.87
CA ASN A 150 5.45 -11.63 -30.96
C ASN A 150 5.70 -11.17 -32.41
N GLY A 151 4.96 -10.16 -32.84
CA GLY A 151 4.98 -9.62 -34.19
C GLY A 151 4.03 -10.31 -35.19
N ALA A 152 3.30 -11.36 -34.81
CA ALA A 152 2.30 -11.99 -35.68
C ALA A 152 0.99 -11.20 -35.68
N ILE A 153 0.41 -10.96 -36.86
CA ILE A 153 -0.88 -10.28 -37.01
C ILE A 153 -1.88 -11.28 -37.58
N GLY A 154 -2.89 -11.68 -36.81
CA GLY A 154 -4.00 -12.50 -37.31
C GLY A 154 -3.59 -13.89 -37.84
N VAL A 155 -2.42 -14.40 -37.44
CA VAL A 155 -1.88 -15.71 -37.85
C VAL A 155 -1.44 -16.54 -36.66
N GLY A 156 -1.53 -17.87 -36.78
CA GLY A 156 -0.97 -18.81 -35.80
C GLY A 156 0.56 -19.00 -35.93
N LEU A 157 1.11 -19.93 -35.14
CA LEU A 157 2.56 -20.16 -35.03
C LEU A 157 3.25 -20.47 -36.37
N LYS A 158 2.56 -21.11 -37.31
CA LYS A 158 3.06 -21.45 -38.66
C LYS A 158 2.73 -20.40 -39.71
N GLY A 159 2.20 -19.24 -39.32
CA GLY A 159 1.78 -18.17 -40.23
C GLY A 159 0.43 -18.45 -40.90
N THR A 160 -0.35 -19.41 -40.39
CA THR A 160 -1.68 -19.72 -40.94
C THR A 160 -2.66 -18.61 -40.55
N PRO A 161 -3.36 -17.95 -41.49
CA PRO A 161 -4.39 -16.97 -41.18
C PRO A 161 -5.48 -17.53 -40.25
N LYS A 162 -5.96 -16.70 -39.32
CA LYS A 162 -7.04 -17.01 -38.37
C LYS A 162 -8.11 -15.92 -38.49
N ILE A 163 -9.37 -16.33 -38.57
CA ILE A 163 -10.50 -15.40 -38.70
C ILE A 163 -10.58 -14.46 -37.48
N ASN A 164 -10.78 -13.17 -37.71
CA ASN A 164 -10.83 -12.14 -36.67
C ASN A 164 -12.26 -11.64 -36.37
N LEU A 165 -12.43 -10.83 -35.32
CA LEU A 165 -13.75 -10.32 -34.89
C LEU A 165 -14.47 -9.45 -35.94
N ILE A 166 -13.76 -8.65 -36.75
CA ILE A 166 -14.40 -7.86 -37.84
C ILE A 166 -14.94 -8.81 -38.91
N GLU A 167 -14.18 -9.82 -39.30
CA GLU A 167 -14.61 -10.81 -40.28
C GLU A 167 -15.82 -11.60 -39.79
N GLN A 168 -15.82 -12.02 -38.52
CA GLN A 168 -16.97 -12.69 -37.88
C GLN A 168 -18.21 -11.80 -37.91
N ALA A 169 -18.09 -10.54 -37.46
CA ALA A 169 -19.20 -9.59 -37.42
C ALA A 169 -19.75 -9.30 -38.83
N LYS A 170 -18.86 -9.10 -39.81
CA LYS A 170 -19.23 -8.78 -41.19
C LYS A 170 -19.94 -9.96 -41.88
N ASN A 171 -19.45 -11.19 -41.69
CA ASN A 171 -20.11 -12.39 -42.19
C ASN A 171 -21.53 -12.58 -41.61
N ALA A 172 -21.77 -12.06 -40.39
CA ALA A 172 -23.09 -12.06 -39.76
C ALA A 172 -23.98 -10.86 -40.15
N GLY A 173 -23.47 -9.94 -40.98
CA GLY A 173 -24.17 -8.76 -41.49
C GLY A 173 -24.16 -7.56 -40.55
N LEU A 174 -23.29 -7.53 -39.55
CA LEU A 174 -23.09 -6.36 -38.68
C LEU A 174 -22.25 -5.31 -39.39
N ARG A 175 -22.46 -4.04 -39.03
CA ARG A 175 -21.52 -2.97 -39.41
C ARG A 175 -20.24 -3.09 -38.57
N THR A 176 -19.12 -2.67 -39.13
CA THR A 176 -17.80 -2.84 -38.51
C THR A 176 -16.97 -1.56 -38.53
N GLY A 177 -16.31 -1.29 -37.41
CA GLY A 177 -15.48 -0.10 -37.23
C GLY A 177 -14.13 -0.41 -36.59
N ASN A 178 -13.10 0.32 -37.00
CA ASN A 178 -11.77 0.25 -36.41
C ASN A 178 -11.16 1.65 -36.32
N VAL A 179 -10.93 2.12 -35.10
CA VAL A 179 -10.47 3.48 -34.80
C VAL A 179 -9.21 3.41 -33.97
N SER A 180 -8.18 4.18 -34.32
CA SER A 180 -6.92 4.22 -33.58
C SER A 180 -6.26 5.59 -33.68
N THR A 181 -5.50 5.98 -32.65
CA THR A 181 -4.58 7.13 -32.72
C THR A 181 -3.22 6.77 -33.35
N ALA A 182 -2.95 5.50 -33.64
CA ALA A 182 -1.75 5.04 -34.34
C ALA A 182 -1.84 5.21 -35.86
N GLU A 183 -0.74 4.87 -36.54
CA GLU A 183 -0.79 4.34 -37.90
C GLU A 183 -1.79 3.18 -37.95
N ILE A 184 -2.80 3.20 -38.84
CA ILE A 184 -3.81 2.13 -38.88
C ILE A 184 -3.24 0.75 -39.25
N GLN A 185 -2.00 0.72 -39.74
CA GLN A 185 -1.25 -0.50 -40.01
C GLN A 185 -0.48 -1.04 -38.78
N ASP A 186 -0.43 -0.28 -37.68
CA ASP A 186 0.14 -0.78 -36.44
C ASP A 186 -0.68 -1.95 -35.89
N ALA A 187 -0.08 -2.73 -35.01
CA ALA A 187 -0.55 -4.06 -34.67
C ALA A 187 -2.00 -4.10 -34.22
N THR A 188 -2.37 -3.29 -33.23
CA THR A 188 -3.70 -3.29 -32.59
C THR A 188 -4.85 -3.06 -33.57
N PRO A 189 -4.81 -2.08 -34.51
CA PRO A 189 -5.83 -2.00 -35.55
C PRO A 189 -5.62 -3.06 -36.63
N ALA A 190 -4.38 -3.44 -36.96
CA ALA A 190 -4.10 -4.40 -38.03
C ALA A 190 -4.58 -5.82 -37.73
N VAL A 191 -4.64 -6.27 -36.47
CA VAL A 191 -5.14 -7.62 -36.12
C VAL A 191 -6.61 -7.85 -36.47
N LEU A 192 -7.37 -6.76 -36.68
CA LEU A 192 -8.75 -6.81 -37.17
C LEU A 192 -8.87 -6.54 -38.67
N GLY A 193 -7.76 -6.23 -39.35
CA GLY A 193 -7.75 -5.80 -40.75
C GLY A 193 -6.90 -6.66 -41.68
N ALA A 194 -5.98 -7.47 -41.15
CA ALA A 194 -4.97 -8.18 -41.93
C ALA A 194 -4.52 -9.50 -41.28
N HIS A 195 -3.85 -10.33 -42.08
CA HIS A 195 -3.11 -11.51 -41.63
C HIS A 195 -1.70 -11.48 -42.25
N VAL A 196 -0.67 -11.30 -41.42
CA VAL A 196 0.73 -11.27 -41.87
C VAL A 196 1.65 -11.88 -40.82
N ALA A 197 2.74 -12.49 -41.28
CA ALA A 197 3.71 -13.14 -40.41
C ALA A 197 4.56 -12.13 -39.60
N LYS A 198 4.60 -10.86 -40.00
CA LYS A 198 5.31 -9.79 -39.30
C LYS A 198 4.53 -8.48 -39.32
N ARG A 199 4.36 -7.86 -38.15
CA ARG A 199 3.70 -6.57 -37.97
C ARG A 199 4.31 -5.46 -38.79
N SER A 200 5.61 -5.53 -39.10
CA SER A 200 6.28 -4.53 -39.95
C SER A 200 5.89 -4.57 -41.44
N SER A 201 4.93 -5.40 -41.87
CA SER A 201 4.53 -5.56 -43.29
C SER A 201 3.49 -4.53 -43.75
N TYR A 202 3.77 -3.24 -43.52
CA TYR A 202 2.79 -2.17 -43.69
C TYR A 202 2.41 -1.91 -45.15
N ALA A 203 3.40 -1.95 -46.06
CA ALA A 203 3.26 -1.47 -47.43
C ALA A 203 3.64 -2.51 -48.50
N PRO A 204 3.02 -2.47 -49.69
CA PRO A 204 3.38 -3.34 -50.83
C PRO A 204 4.77 -3.05 -51.41
N SER A 205 5.23 -1.80 -51.33
CA SER A 205 6.46 -1.32 -51.95
C SER A 205 7.07 -0.14 -51.16
N GLY A 206 8.22 0.36 -51.63
CA GLY A 206 8.99 1.42 -50.98
C GLY A 206 10.22 0.88 -50.26
N ASP A 207 10.80 1.70 -49.38
CA ASP A 207 12.08 1.41 -48.72
C ASP A 207 11.94 0.96 -47.25
N LYS A 208 10.75 1.10 -46.66
CA LYS A 208 10.51 0.84 -45.22
C LYS A 208 9.22 0.05 -45.02
N LYS A 209 9.23 -0.85 -44.03
CA LYS A 209 8.07 -1.66 -43.63
C LYS A 209 7.37 -2.34 -44.83
N VAL A 210 8.17 -2.83 -45.79
CA VAL A 210 7.66 -3.54 -46.97
C VAL A 210 7.22 -4.94 -46.56
N VAL A 211 6.11 -5.40 -47.12
CA VAL A 211 5.59 -6.75 -46.91
C VAL A 211 6.65 -7.83 -47.17
N GLU A 212 6.70 -8.80 -46.27
CA GLU A 212 7.58 -9.96 -46.40
C GLU A 212 7.26 -10.78 -47.64
N ALA A 213 8.27 -11.43 -48.23
CA ALA A 213 8.11 -12.13 -49.49
C ALA A 213 6.99 -13.20 -49.45
N ALA A 214 6.81 -13.90 -48.35
CA ALA A 214 5.76 -14.93 -48.22
C ALA A 214 4.34 -14.35 -48.22
N ASP A 215 4.15 -13.15 -47.67
CA ASP A 215 2.85 -12.49 -47.55
C ASP A 215 2.56 -11.59 -48.77
N ALA A 216 3.57 -11.24 -49.55
CA ALA A 216 3.46 -10.36 -50.71
C ALA A 216 2.56 -10.93 -51.82
N ARG A 217 1.72 -10.08 -52.43
CA ARG A 217 0.78 -10.49 -53.50
C ARG A 217 1.50 -11.12 -54.67
N GLU A 218 2.65 -10.60 -55.08
CA GLU A 218 3.45 -11.13 -56.20
C GLU A 218 3.92 -12.56 -56.02
N ASN A 219 3.93 -13.06 -54.78
CA ASN A 219 4.31 -14.42 -54.44
C ASN A 219 3.10 -15.28 -54.03
N GLY A 220 1.89 -14.79 -54.26
CA GLY A 220 0.65 -15.51 -53.97
C GLY A 220 0.11 -15.30 -52.55
N GLY A 221 0.70 -14.40 -51.76
CA GLY A 221 0.17 -14.01 -50.44
C GLY A 221 -1.04 -13.08 -50.53
N LEU A 222 -1.54 -12.66 -49.37
CA LEU A 222 -2.69 -11.75 -49.23
C LEU A 222 -2.33 -10.27 -49.47
N GLY A 223 -1.04 -9.93 -49.41
CA GLY A 223 -0.53 -8.57 -49.53
C GLY A 223 -0.12 -7.95 -48.21
N SER A 224 0.32 -6.70 -48.27
CA SER A 224 0.65 -5.89 -47.11
C SER A 224 -0.57 -5.56 -46.25
N ILE A 225 -0.33 -5.09 -45.02
CA ILE A 225 -1.38 -4.64 -44.11
C ILE A 225 -2.25 -3.55 -44.74
N SER A 226 -1.66 -2.54 -45.39
CA SER A 226 -2.43 -1.47 -46.04
C SER A 226 -3.35 -1.99 -47.15
N GLU A 227 -2.89 -2.98 -47.93
CA GLU A 227 -3.73 -3.61 -48.96
C GLU A 227 -4.84 -4.45 -48.33
N GLN A 228 -4.53 -5.21 -47.27
CA GLN A 228 -5.50 -6.06 -46.60
C GLN A 228 -6.58 -5.25 -45.86
N ILE A 229 -6.26 -4.09 -45.27
CA ILE A 229 -7.25 -3.19 -44.68
C ILE A 229 -8.29 -2.75 -45.72
N VAL A 230 -7.85 -2.43 -46.94
CA VAL A 230 -8.74 -2.07 -48.06
C VAL A 230 -9.62 -3.26 -48.47
N ASP A 231 -9.08 -4.48 -48.47
CA ASP A 231 -9.81 -5.71 -48.80
C ASP A 231 -10.82 -6.12 -47.71
N THR A 232 -10.46 -5.97 -46.43
CA THR A 232 -11.32 -6.26 -45.28
C THR A 232 -12.52 -5.32 -45.25
N ARG A 233 -12.31 -4.04 -45.62
CA ARG A 233 -13.38 -3.08 -45.90
C ARG A 233 -14.39 -2.96 -44.76
N ALA A 234 -13.88 -2.61 -43.58
CA ALA A 234 -14.74 -2.13 -42.50
C ALA A 234 -15.50 -0.88 -42.97
N ASP A 235 -16.70 -0.67 -42.45
CA ASP A 235 -17.53 0.48 -42.84
C ASP A 235 -16.87 1.80 -42.40
N VAL A 236 -16.20 1.79 -41.25
CA VAL A 236 -15.45 2.94 -40.72
C VAL A 236 -14.03 2.50 -40.32
N THR A 237 -13.01 3.13 -40.89
CA THR A 237 -11.60 2.94 -40.49
C THR A 237 -10.96 4.31 -40.30
N LEU A 238 -10.51 4.63 -39.10
CA LEU A 238 -10.03 5.98 -38.73
C LEU A 238 -8.69 5.91 -37.99
N GLY A 239 -7.68 6.62 -38.48
CA GLY A 239 -6.41 6.78 -37.77
C GLY A 239 -5.35 7.55 -38.56
N GLY A 240 -4.08 7.32 -38.24
CA GLY A 240 -2.94 7.84 -38.97
C GLY A 240 -2.42 6.89 -40.07
N GLY A 241 -1.14 7.01 -40.42
CA GLY A 241 -0.44 6.09 -41.32
C GLY A 241 -0.65 6.36 -42.81
N ALA A 242 -0.98 7.60 -43.20
CA ALA A 242 -1.24 7.97 -44.59
C ALA A 242 -0.06 7.65 -45.52
N SER A 243 1.18 7.74 -45.04
CA SER A 243 2.38 7.51 -45.86
C SER A 243 2.46 6.10 -46.45
N TYR A 244 1.89 5.09 -45.79
CA TYR A 244 1.91 3.72 -46.31
C TYR A 244 0.82 3.48 -47.36
N PHE A 245 -0.25 4.27 -47.35
CA PHE A 245 -1.26 4.26 -48.41
C PHE A 245 -0.77 4.94 -49.71
N ASP A 246 0.25 5.80 -49.64
CA ASP A 246 0.88 6.44 -50.80
C ASP A 246 1.89 5.54 -51.56
N THR A 247 2.08 4.30 -51.10
CA THR A 247 2.96 3.33 -51.75
C THR A 247 2.25 2.58 -52.88
N GLN A 248 3.00 2.17 -53.91
CA GLN A 248 2.43 1.58 -55.12
C GLN A 248 2.15 0.09 -54.96
N VAL A 249 0.98 -0.34 -55.44
CA VAL A 249 0.61 -1.74 -55.57
C VAL A 249 1.37 -2.36 -56.73
N LYS A 250 2.02 -3.50 -56.52
CA LYS A 250 2.89 -4.14 -57.53
C LYS A 250 2.11 -4.95 -58.57
N ILE A 251 1.08 -5.66 -58.14
CA ILE A 251 0.33 -6.60 -58.97
C ILE A 251 -1.09 -6.80 -58.45
N ASN A 252 -2.02 -7.13 -59.34
CA ASN A 252 -3.32 -7.67 -58.98
C ASN A 252 -3.34 -9.18 -59.23
N THR A 253 -3.45 -9.97 -58.17
CA THR A 253 -3.55 -11.44 -58.24
C THR A 253 -4.97 -11.96 -58.07
N GLY A 254 -5.93 -11.10 -57.73
CA GLY A 254 -7.28 -11.49 -57.31
C GLY A 254 -7.37 -12.07 -55.89
N ASN A 255 -6.25 -12.26 -55.20
CA ASN A 255 -6.25 -12.65 -53.79
C ASN A 255 -6.85 -11.52 -52.95
N THR A 256 -7.78 -11.85 -52.07
CA THR A 256 -8.42 -10.92 -51.13
C THR A 256 -8.64 -11.65 -49.80
N ASN A 257 -9.19 -10.98 -48.80
CA ASN A 257 -9.52 -11.59 -47.51
C ASN A 257 -10.19 -12.97 -47.69
N PRO A 258 -9.60 -14.05 -47.15
CA PRO A 258 -10.07 -15.42 -47.40
C PRO A 258 -11.27 -15.83 -46.53
N PHE A 259 -11.58 -15.08 -45.47
CA PHE A 259 -12.64 -15.42 -44.51
C PHE A 259 -13.98 -14.75 -44.81
N LEU A 260 -13.98 -13.66 -45.60
CA LEU A 260 -15.21 -12.99 -46.01
C LEU A 260 -15.88 -13.76 -47.16
N GLU A 261 -17.19 -14.01 -46.99
CA GLU A 261 -18.02 -14.75 -47.94
C GLU A 261 -19.31 -13.99 -48.30
N GLY A 262 -19.96 -14.37 -49.41
CA GLY A 262 -21.25 -13.80 -49.81
C GLY A 262 -21.24 -12.26 -49.89
N ASP A 263 -22.26 -11.62 -49.32
CA ASP A 263 -22.41 -10.16 -49.32
C ASP A 263 -21.36 -9.44 -48.46
N ALA A 264 -20.68 -10.15 -47.54
CA ALA A 264 -19.58 -9.59 -46.76
C ALA A 264 -18.30 -9.41 -47.59
N LYS A 265 -18.15 -10.16 -48.69
CA LYS A 265 -16.98 -10.11 -49.56
C LYS A 265 -17.15 -9.08 -50.67
N TYR A 266 -16.44 -7.97 -50.59
CA TYR A 266 -16.40 -6.97 -51.66
C TYR A 266 -15.40 -7.39 -52.76
N PRO A 267 -15.73 -7.27 -54.06
CA PRO A 267 -14.84 -7.62 -55.15
C PRO A 267 -13.81 -6.50 -55.41
N THR A 268 -12.89 -6.29 -54.46
CA THR A 268 -11.86 -5.25 -54.55
C THR A 268 -11.02 -5.45 -55.81
N THR A 269 -10.93 -4.41 -56.63
CA THR A 269 -10.11 -4.41 -57.84
C THR A 269 -8.83 -3.63 -57.60
N TRP A 270 -7.70 -4.31 -57.79
CA TRP A 270 -6.37 -3.70 -57.69
C TRP A 270 -5.80 -3.35 -59.06
N VAL A 271 -5.15 -2.19 -59.17
CA VAL A 271 -4.45 -1.72 -60.37
C VAL A 271 -2.98 -1.50 -60.03
N ALA A 272 -2.11 -2.30 -60.67
CA ALA A 272 -0.67 -2.18 -60.50
C ALA A 272 -0.17 -0.78 -60.91
N GLY A 273 0.77 -0.22 -60.14
CA GLY A 273 1.34 1.10 -60.33
C GLY A 273 0.53 2.27 -59.74
N LYS A 274 -0.74 2.05 -59.37
CA LYS A 274 -1.49 3.00 -58.52
C LYS A 274 -1.11 2.83 -57.05
N THR A 275 -1.25 3.90 -56.27
CA THR A 275 -1.05 3.80 -54.82
C THR A 275 -2.18 3.01 -54.16
N VAL A 276 -1.95 2.49 -52.95
CA VAL A 276 -3.02 1.85 -52.17
C VAL A 276 -4.20 2.82 -51.97
N LEU A 277 -3.92 4.11 -51.73
CA LEU A 277 -4.95 5.15 -51.57
C LEU A 277 -5.80 5.36 -52.82
N GLU A 278 -5.15 5.43 -53.99
CA GLU A 278 -5.85 5.57 -55.27
C GLU A 278 -6.74 4.35 -55.53
N ASN A 279 -6.24 3.14 -55.24
CA ASN A 279 -7.05 1.92 -55.32
C ASN A 279 -8.23 1.96 -54.33
N ALA A 280 -8.04 2.41 -53.09
CA ALA A 280 -9.14 2.55 -52.14
C ALA A 280 -10.23 3.50 -52.67
N LYS A 281 -9.85 4.67 -53.19
CA LYS A 281 -10.80 5.63 -53.80
C LYS A 281 -11.54 5.02 -54.99
N ASP A 282 -10.83 4.32 -55.87
CA ASP A 282 -11.43 3.63 -57.02
C ASP A 282 -12.42 2.53 -56.59
N ASN A 283 -12.19 1.94 -55.42
CA ASN A 283 -13.09 0.96 -54.80
C ASN A 283 -14.17 1.62 -53.91
N GLY A 284 -14.42 2.93 -54.04
CA GLY A 284 -15.57 3.61 -53.42
C GLY A 284 -15.36 4.12 -52.00
N TYR A 285 -14.13 4.13 -51.47
CA TYR A 285 -13.87 4.71 -50.15
C TYR A 285 -14.02 6.23 -50.14
N GLN A 286 -14.73 6.73 -49.13
CA GLN A 286 -14.72 8.12 -48.71
C GLN A 286 -13.46 8.38 -47.89
N VAL A 287 -12.50 9.11 -48.46
CA VAL A 287 -11.25 9.44 -47.77
C VAL A 287 -11.36 10.80 -47.09
N VAL A 288 -11.09 10.85 -45.79
CA VAL A 288 -11.07 12.08 -44.98
C VAL A 288 -9.72 12.24 -44.27
N THR A 289 -9.26 13.48 -44.09
CA THR A 289 -7.91 13.79 -43.60
C THR A 289 -7.88 14.85 -42.50
N THR A 290 -9.02 15.46 -42.17
CA THR A 290 -9.14 16.45 -41.10
C THR A 290 -10.38 16.22 -40.24
N ALA A 291 -10.42 16.84 -39.07
CA ALA A 291 -11.58 16.82 -38.18
C ALA A 291 -12.86 17.34 -38.86
N ASP A 292 -12.77 18.43 -39.63
CA ASP A 292 -13.91 19.02 -40.33
C ASP A 292 -14.44 18.10 -41.44
N GLU A 293 -13.53 17.46 -42.19
CA GLU A 293 -13.91 16.47 -43.22
C GLU A 293 -14.60 15.25 -42.59
N LEU A 294 -14.08 14.73 -41.47
CA LEU A 294 -14.70 13.62 -40.75
C LEU A 294 -16.09 14.00 -40.23
N ALA A 295 -16.25 15.17 -39.64
CA ALA A 295 -17.53 15.66 -39.13
C ALA A 295 -18.59 15.82 -40.25
N ALA A 296 -18.14 16.11 -41.48
CA ALA A 296 -19.01 16.29 -42.64
C ALA A 296 -19.59 14.98 -43.20
N VAL A 297 -18.96 13.81 -42.94
CA VAL A 297 -19.45 12.50 -43.40
C VAL A 297 -20.86 12.22 -42.88
N LYS A 298 -21.75 11.69 -43.72
CA LYS A 298 -23.16 11.45 -43.39
C LYS A 298 -23.59 9.99 -43.39
N GLU A 299 -22.84 9.13 -44.06
CA GLU A 299 -23.11 7.69 -44.13
C GLU A 299 -21.80 6.93 -44.26
N ALA A 300 -21.77 5.73 -43.71
CA ALA A 300 -20.68 4.77 -43.88
C ALA A 300 -21.29 3.36 -43.94
N ASN A 301 -21.03 2.65 -45.03
CA ASN A 301 -21.52 1.29 -45.30
C ASN A 301 -20.63 0.64 -46.37
N GLN A 302 -20.95 -0.58 -46.81
CA GLN A 302 -20.14 -1.29 -47.81
C GLN A 302 -20.10 -0.63 -49.20
N ASP A 303 -21.10 0.19 -49.56
CA ASP A 303 -21.11 0.94 -50.82
C ASP A 303 -20.27 2.22 -50.73
N SER A 304 -20.14 2.80 -49.55
CA SER A 304 -19.39 4.03 -49.29
C SER A 304 -18.66 3.97 -47.94
N PRO A 305 -17.65 3.09 -47.79
CA PRO A 305 -16.91 2.97 -46.54
C PRO A 305 -16.01 4.19 -46.32
N VAL A 306 -15.69 4.49 -45.06
CA VAL A 306 -14.90 5.66 -44.69
C VAL A 306 -13.49 5.24 -44.31
N LEU A 307 -12.49 5.91 -44.91
CA LEU A 307 -11.08 5.77 -44.58
C LEU A 307 -10.53 7.14 -44.13
N GLY A 308 -10.38 7.31 -42.82
CA GLY A 308 -9.77 8.48 -42.20
C GLY A 308 -8.26 8.30 -42.04
N LEU A 309 -7.47 9.18 -42.66
CA LEU A 309 -6.01 9.20 -42.60
C LEU A 309 -5.53 10.59 -42.17
N PHE A 310 -5.44 10.81 -40.86
CA PHE A 310 -5.28 12.13 -40.26
C PHE A 310 -3.82 12.57 -40.08
N SER A 311 -2.88 11.63 -40.11
CA SER A 311 -1.44 11.87 -39.99
C SER A 311 -0.64 10.99 -40.96
N PRO A 312 0.51 11.44 -41.48
CA PRO A 312 1.43 10.59 -42.24
C PRO A 312 1.89 9.35 -41.45
N GLY A 313 2.07 9.50 -40.14
CA GLY A 313 2.42 8.43 -39.20
C GLY A 313 1.39 8.33 -38.07
N ASN A 314 1.82 8.16 -36.83
CA ASN A 314 0.93 8.24 -35.66
C ASN A 314 0.33 9.66 -35.52
N MET A 315 -0.86 9.75 -34.93
CA MET A 315 -1.47 11.03 -34.56
C MET A 315 -0.71 11.68 -33.40
N LYS A 316 -0.81 13.00 -33.28
CA LYS A 316 -0.16 13.76 -32.21
C LYS A 316 -0.81 13.51 -30.85
N THR A 317 0.00 13.48 -29.80
CA THR A 317 -0.47 13.29 -28.42
C THR A 317 -1.11 14.56 -27.85
N THR A 318 -1.90 14.41 -26.81
CA THR A 318 -2.66 15.50 -26.14
C THR A 318 -1.74 16.47 -25.39
N PHE A 319 -0.77 15.93 -24.66
CA PHE A 319 0.23 16.71 -23.93
C PHE A 319 1.59 16.67 -24.63
N ALA A 320 2.33 17.78 -24.49
CA ALA A 320 3.73 17.88 -24.86
C ALA A 320 4.58 16.91 -24.03
N SER A 321 5.65 16.42 -24.63
CA SER A 321 6.51 15.42 -24.00
C SER A 321 7.29 15.96 -22.81
N SER A 322 7.36 15.15 -21.76
CA SER A 322 8.28 15.23 -20.63
C SER A 322 9.54 14.40 -20.89
N THR A 323 10.52 14.47 -19.99
CA THR A 323 11.75 13.67 -20.08
C THR A 323 12.12 13.17 -18.69
N ALA A 324 12.09 11.86 -18.50
CA ALA A 324 12.58 11.23 -17.27
C ALA A 324 14.11 11.34 -17.16
N LYS A 325 14.60 11.62 -15.96
CA LYS A 325 16.04 11.72 -15.65
C LYS A 325 16.37 11.15 -14.27
N LEU A 326 17.58 10.63 -14.12
CA LEU A 326 18.14 10.25 -12.84
C LEU A 326 18.16 11.47 -11.88
N GLY A 327 17.72 11.26 -10.63
CA GLY A 327 17.64 12.31 -9.60
C GLY A 327 16.54 13.36 -9.81
N ALA A 328 15.67 13.22 -10.82
CA ALA A 328 14.56 14.15 -11.05
C ALA A 328 13.50 14.11 -9.93
N SER A 329 13.39 13.01 -9.19
CA SER A 329 12.53 12.87 -8.00
C SER A 329 12.83 13.91 -6.91
N LYS A 330 14.04 14.50 -6.88
CA LYS A 330 14.43 15.58 -5.95
C LYS A 330 14.31 16.98 -6.56
N GLN A 331 13.94 17.09 -7.84
CA GLN A 331 13.78 18.37 -8.51
C GLN A 331 12.39 18.96 -8.25
N ALA A 332 12.17 20.21 -8.66
CA ALA A 332 10.84 20.81 -8.61
C ALA A 332 9.88 20.01 -9.52
N PRO A 333 8.64 19.76 -9.06
CA PRO A 333 7.67 19.04 -9.88
C PRO A 333 7.28 19.85 -11.12
N ILE A 334 6.96 19.16 -12.21
CA ILE A 334 6.46 19.78 -13.44
C ILE A 334 4.94 19.60 -13.57
N SER A 335 4.31 20.44 -14.40
CA SER A 335 2.93 20.26 -14.85
C SER A 335 2.92 20.10 -16.37
N CYS A 336 2.23 19.07 -16.85
CA CYS A 336 2.07 18.78 -18.26
C CYS A 336 1.35 19.91 -18.99
N GLN A 337 1.79 20.19 -20.22
CA GLN A 337 1.26 21.25 -21.07
C GLN A 337 0.54 20.64 -22.27
N THR A 338 -0.65 21.13 -22.59
CA THR A 338 -1.34 20.76 -23.84
C THR A 338 -0.53 21.22 -25.05
N GLN A 339 -0.52 20.42 -26.11
CA GLN A 339 0.09 20.80 -27.38
C GLN A 339 -0.94 20.93 -28.50
N ASP A 340 -0.57 21.66 -29.55
CA ASP A 340 -1.42 21.87 -30.72
C ASP A 340 -1.40 20.65 -31.67
N ILE A 341 -2.55 19.98 -31.77
CA ILE A 341 -2.76 18.84 -32.66
C ILE A 341 -3.10 19.27 -34.11
N GLY A 342 -3.29 20.56 -34.37
CA GLY A 342 -3.59 21.09 -35.69
C GLY A 342 -5.01 20.75 -36.16
N THR A 343 -5.11 20.06 -37.30
CA THR A 343 -6.41 19.69 -37.93
C THR A 343 -6.80 18.23 -37.71
N GLU A 344 -5.99 17.49 -36.94
CA GLU A 344 -6.28 16.13 -36.53
C GLU A 344 -7.54 16.11 -35.63
N PRO A 345 -8.44 15.13 -35.78
CA PRO A 345 -9.57 14.98 -34.88
C PRO A 345 -9.13 14.48 -33.50
N GLU A 346 -9.81 14.93 -32.45
CA GLU A 346 -9.72 14.30 -31.14
C GLU A 346 -10.30 12.87 -31.17
N MET A 347 -9.77 11.97 -30.35
CA MET A 347 -10.23 10.58 -30.29
C MET A 347 -11.70 10.45 -29.88
N ALA A 348 -12.18 11.33 -28.99
CA ALA A 348 -13.59 11.38 -28.61
C ALA A 348 -14.49 11.75 -29.82
N LEU A 349 -14.03 12.63 -30.71
CA LEU A 349 -14.73 12.93 -31.96
C LEU A 349 -14.73 11.72 -32.90
N MET A 350 -13.58 11.06 -33.08
CA MET A 350 -13.51 9.84 -33.91
C MET A 350 -14.44 8.75 -33.40
N THR A 351 -14.46 8.52 -32.09
CA THR A 351 -15.32 7.52 -31.42
C THR A 351 -16.79 7.86 -31.59
N ARG A 352 -17.20 9.09 -31.26
CA ARG A 352 -18.59 9.54 -31.42
C ARG A 352 -19.04 9.42 -32.88
N LYS A 353 -18.18 9.82 -33.83
CA LYS A 353 -18.52 9.79 -35.25
C LYS A 353 -18.60 8.37 -35.79
N ALA A 354 -17.71 7.47 -35.37
CA ALA A 354 -17.79 6.06 -35.72
C ALA A 354 -19.12 5.45 -35.21
N ILE A 355 -19.49 5.69 -33.95
CA ILE A 355 -20.77 5.25 -33.38
C ILE A 355 -21.94 5.82 -34.18
N GLU A 356 -21.95 7.12 -34.50
CA GLU A 356 -23.01 7.76 -35.30
C GLU A 356 -23.19 7.10 -36.67
N LEU A 357 -22.09 6.75 -37.34
CA LEU A 357 -22.11 6.16 -38.68
C LEU A 357 -22.42 4.66 -38.68
N LEU A 358 -22.03 3.93 -37.63
CA LEU A 358 -22.25 2.50 -37.49
C LEU A 358 -23.63 2.16 -36.89
N ASP A 359 -24.18 3.02 -36.04
CA ASP A 359 -25.51 2.79 -35.48
C ASP A 359 -26.59 3.00 -36.55
N ASP A 360 -27.13 1.90 -37.05
CA ASP A 360 -28.31 1.89 -37.91
C ASP A 360 -29.55 1.49 -37.09
N PRO A 361 -30.31 2.45 -36.55
CA PRO A 361 -31.47 2.14 -35.73
C PRO A 361 -32.60 1.45 -36.51
N THR A 362 -32.50 1.35 -37.84
CA THR A 362 -33.46 0.62 -38.68
C THR A 362 -33.11 -0.85 -38.87
N SER A 363 -31.88 -1.25 -38.52
CA SER A 363 -31.38 -2.62 -38.58
C SER A 363 -31.32 -3.27 -37.19
N ASP A 364 -31.70 -4.55 -37.13
CA ASP A 364 -31.60 -5.38 -35.93
C ASP A 364 -30.20 -5.98 -35.71
N LYS A 365 -29.30 -5.90 -36.69
CA LYS A 365 -27.96 -6.51 -36.64
C LYS A 365 -26.99 -5.81 -35.70
N GLY A 366 -27.00 -4.48 -35.67
CA GLY A 366 -26.06 -3.68 -34.88
C GLY A 366 -24.64 -3.64 -35.45
N PHE A 367 -23.63 -3.40 -34.60
CA PHE A 367 -22.24 -3.22 -35.02
C PHE A 367 -21.18 -3.75 -34.03
N PHE A 368 -19.98 -3.99 -34.55
CA PHE A 368 -18.75 -4.17 -33.77
C PHE A 368 -17.78 -3.02 -34.05
N LEU A 369 -17.24 -2.41 -33.00
CA LEU A 369 -16.30 -1.29 -33.10
C LEU A 369 -15.09 -1.53 -32.18
N GLN A 370 -13.88 -1.48 -32.72
CA GLN A 370 -12.66 -1.32 -31.92
C GLN A 370 -12.22 0.15 -31.92
N VAL A 371 -11.78 0.63 -30.75
CA VAL A 371 -11.22 1.97 -30.54
C VAL A 371 -9.91 1.84 -29.76
N GLU A 372 -8.84 2.52 -30.18
CA GLU A 372 -7.54 2.42 -29.54
C GLU A 372 -6.90 3.79 -29.25
N SER A 373 -6.40 3.98 -28.02
CA SER A 373 -5.40 5.01 -27.71
C SER A 373 -4.02 4.37 -27.68
N ALA A 374 -3.32 4.43 -28.81
CA ALA A 374 -2.09 3.68 -29.04
C ALA A 374 -0.84 4.33 -28.42
N SER A 375 -0.91 5.64 -28.16
CA SER A 375 0.26 6.39 -27.70
C SER A 375 0.40 6.38 -26.17
N ILE A 376 -0.42 5.65 -25.42
CA ILE A 376 -0.13 5.38 -24.00
C ILE A 376 1.18 4.59 -23.93
N ASP A 377 1.22 3.39 -24.51
CA ASP A 377 2.42 2.56 -24.75
C ASP A 377 3.57 3.35 -25.36
N LYS A 378 3.36 4.02 -26.50
CA LYS A 378 4.46 4.69 -27.23
C LYS A 378 5.14 5.80 -26.43
N ARG A 379 4.40 6.45 -25.52
CA ARG A 379 4.96 7.47 -24.62
C ARG A 379 5.65 6.83 -23.43
N ASP A 380 5.15 5.69 -22.96
CA ASP A 380 5.77 4.87 -21.94
C ASP A 380 7.14 4.31 -22.41
N HIS A 381 7.22 3.78 -23.65
CA HIS A 381 8.47 3.47 -24.37
C HIS A 381 9.49 4.62 -24.33
N SER A 382 8.98 5.85 -24.48
CA SER A 382 9.79 7.07 -24.51
C SER A 382 10.10 7.64 -23.13
N SER A 383 9.61 7.01 -22.05
CA SER A 383 9.71 7.51 -20.67
C SER A 383 9.14 8.92 -20.50
N ASP A 384 8.01 9.15 -21.17
CA ASP A 384 7.31 10.41 -21.25
C ASP A 384 6.01 10.36 -20.46
N ALA A 385 6.11 10.65 -19.17
CA ALA A 385 4.97 10.67 -18.24
C ALA A 385 3.83 11.59 -18.72
N CYS A 386 4.15 12.80 -19.18
CA CYS A 386 3.13 13.73 -19.66
C CYS A 386 2.42 13.23 -20.92
N GLY A 387 3.15 12.70 -21.88
CA GLY A 387 2.56 12.08 -23.06
C GLY A 387 1.63 10.92 -22.69
N GLN A 388 2.12 9.98 -21.88
CA GLN A 388 1.39 8.79 -21.43
C GLN A 388 0.09 9.15 -20.69
N ILE A 389 0.17 10.09 -19.73
CA ILE A 389 -0.99 10.60 -18.99
C ILE A 389 -1.99 11.30 -19.92
N GLY A 390 -1.50 12.12 -20.86
CA GLY A 390 -2.35 12.82 -21.83
C GLY A 390 -3.12 11.86 -22.75
N GLU A 391 -2.51 10.75 -23.14
CA GLU A 391 -3.17 9.74 -23.99
C GLU A 391 -4.13 8.85 -23.20
N THR A 392 -3.90 8.66 -21.90
CA THR A 392 -4.86 8.01 -20.99
C THR A 392 -6.07 8.91 -20.75
N LYS A 393 -5.87 10.23 -20.61
CA LYS A 393 -6.96 11.22 -20.59
C LYS A 393 -7.82 11.12 -21.85
N ARG A 394 -7.17 11.07 -23.02
CA ARG A 394 -7.84 10.99 -24.32
C ARG A 394 -8.64 9.69 -24.48
N LEU A 395 -8.14 8.58 -23.95
CA LEU A 395 -8.87 7.32 -23.87
C LEU A 395 -10.09 7.43 -22.96
N ASP A 396 -9.96 8.04 -21.77
CA ASP A 396 -11.09 8.22 -20.83
C ASP A 396 -12.25 8.97 -21.49
N GLU A 397 -11.95 10.04 -22.23
CA GLU A 397 -12.95 10.80 -22.98
C GLU A 397 -13.65 9.95 -24.04
N ALA A 398 -12.93 9.08 -24.76
CA ALA A 398 -13.51 8.14 -25.71
C ALA A 398 -14.38 7.07 -25.03
N VAL A 399 -13.93 6.53 -23.89
CA VAL A 399 -14.72 5.58 -23.08
C VAL A 399 -16.00 6.23 -22.59
N LYS A 400 -15.94 7.50 -22.17
CA LYS A 400 -17.12 8.25 -21.76
C LYS A 400 -18.14 8.36 -22.91
N GLU A 401 -17.70 8.65 -24.13
CA GLU A 401 -18.61 8.70 -25.30
C GLU A 401 -19.26 7.34 -25.58
N ALA A 402 -18.50 6.24 -25.48
CA ALA A 402 -19.04 4.90 -25.64
C ALA A 402 -20.06 4.54 -24.54
N LEU A 403 -19.78 4.90 -23.28
CA LEU A 403 -20.70 4.68 -22.16
C LEU A 403 -21.97 5.52 -22.27
N ASP A 404 -21.86 6.79 -22.68
CA ASP A 404 -23.02 7.67 -22.90
C ASP A 404 -23.94 7.08 -24.00
N PHE A 405 -23.35 6.53 -25.07
CA PHE A 405 -24.09 5.80 -26.10
C PHE A 405 -24.72 4.53 -25.53
N ALA A 406 -23.94 3.68 -24.85
CA ALA A 406 -24.42 2.39 -24.35
C ALA A 406 -25.54 2.54 -23.31
N LYS A 407 -25.47 3.55 -22.44
CA LYS A 407 -26.55 3.92 -21.51
C LYS A 407 -27.83 4.33 -22.23
N ARG A 408 -27.72 5.04 -23.35
CA ARG A 408 -28.86 5.50 -24.16
C ARG A 408 -29.47 4.36 -24.99
N ASP A 409 -28.64 3.51 -25.57
CA ASP A 409 -29.05 2.39 -26.43
C ASP A 409 -29.58 1.19 -25.63
N GLY A 410 -29.00 0.93 -24.45
CA GLY A 410 -29.39 -0.15 -23.55
C GLY A 410 -29.05 -1.57 -24.03
N ASN A 411 -28.56 -1.73 -25.26
CA ASN A 411 -28.24 -3.02 -25.89
C ASN A 411 -26.80 -3.05 -26.39
N THR A 412 -25.91 -2.26 -25.79
CA THR A 412 -24.51 -2.18 -26.20
C THR A 412 -23.61 -2.63 -25.07
N LEU A 413 -22.72 -3.58 -25.37
CA LEU A 413 -21.62 -3.97 -24.49
C LEU A 413 -20.42 -3.08 -24.80
N VAL A 414 -19.89 -2.41 -23.78
CA VAL A 414 -18.62 -1.69 -23.83
C VAL A 414 -17.61 -2.50 -23.02
N VAL A 415 -16.46 -2.80 -23.61
CA VAL A 415 -15.33 -3.45 -22.91
C VAL A 415 -14.10 -2.56 -23.06
N VAL A 416 -13.38 -2.34 -21.97
CA VAL A 416 -12.16 -1.54 -21.93
C VAL A 416 -11.04 -2.35 -21.28
N THR A 417 -9.90 -2.43 -21.94
CA THR A 417 -8.71 -3.14 -21.44
C THR A 417 -7.43 -2.57 -22.08
N ALA A 418 -6.29 -3.17 -21.77
CA ALA A 418 -5.00 -2.94 -22.41
C ALA A 418 -4.46 -4.23 -23.01
N ASP A 419 -3.63 -4.16 -24.03
CA ASP A 419 -3.06 -5.33 -24.66
C ASP A 419 -1.99 -6.03 -23.79
N HIS A 420 -1.18 -5.26 -23.05
CA HIS A 420 -0.21 -5.71 -22.04
C HIS A 420 0.07 -4.62 -20.98
N SER A 421 0.83 -4.96 -19.94
CA SER A 421 1.34 -4.01 -18.94
C SER A 421 2.64 -3.34 -19.43
N HIS A 422 3.03 -2.22 -18.81
CA HIS A 422 4.21 -1.45 -19.22
C HIS A 422 5.14 -1.11 -18.04
N THR A 423 6.19 -0.32 -18.30
CA THR A 423 7.33 -0.05 -17.40
C THR A 423 7.04 0.94 -16.27
N SER A 424 6.08 1.84 -16.44
CA SER A 424 5.96 3.00 -15.55
C SER A 424 5.58 2.57 -14.13
N GLN A 425 6.28 3.07 -13.11
CA GLN A 425 5.97 2.78 -11.71
C GLN A 425 5.82 4.08 -10.92
N ILE A 426 4.71 4.23 -10.19
CA ILE A 426 4.57 5.28 -9.18
C ILE A 426 5.46 4.89 -8.00
N VAL A 427 6.52 5.66 -7.76
CA VAL A 427 7.50 5.38 -6.69
C VAL A 427 7.44 6.45 -5.60
N GLY A 428 8.05 6.17 -4.44
CA GLY A 428 8.12 7.12 -3.34
C GLY A 428 8.66 8.49 -3.77
N ASP A 429 7.90 9.54 -3.49
CA ASP A 429 8.30 10.90 -3.87
C ASP A 429 9.52 11.36 -3.08
N ASN A 430 10.36 12.21 -3.69
CA ASN A 430 11.60 12.71 -3.08
C ASN A 430 12.61 11.60 -2.65
N ARG A 431 12.46 10.39 -3.19
CA ARG A 431 13.40 9.26 -3.05
C ARG A 431 14.20 9.11 -4.34
N ASP A 432 15.52 8.93 -4.25
CA ASP A 432 16.32 8.60 -5.44
C ASP A 432 15.99 7.17 -5.91
N ASN A 433 16.27 6.89 -7.18
CA ASN A 433 16.08 5.57 -7.77
C ASN A 433 17.21 5.33 -8.77
N VAL A 434 17.58 4.07 -8.99
CA VAL A 434 18.49 3.69 -10.09
C VAL A 434 17.84 3.90 -11.46
N ALA A 435 16.51 3.88 -11.53
CA ALA A 435 15.73 4.23 -12.72
C ALA A 435 15.55 5.76 -12.88
N PRO A 436 15.56 6.29 -14.12
CA PRO A 436 15.18 7.67 -14.39
C PRO A 436 13.73 7.96 -14.00
N THR A 437 13.48 9.16 -13.49
CA THR A 437 12.18 9.55 -12.93
C THR A 437 11.63 10.83 -13.56
N THR A 438 10.32 11.03 -13.46
CA THR A 438 9.64 12.32 -13.67
C THR A 438 8.83 12.65 -12.43
N ARG A 439 9.00 13.85 -11.89
CA ARG A 439 8.24 14.35 -10.74
C ARG A 439 7.16 15.32 -11.17
N LEU A 440 5.91 15.06 -10.80
CA LEU A 440 4.71 15.74 -11.29
C LEU A 440 3.96 16.44 -10.14
N LEU A 441 3.40 17.62 -10.43
CA LEU A 441 2.41 18.27 -9.57
C LEU A 441 1.02 17.78 -9.97
N THR A 442 0.30 17.23 -9.02
CA THR A 442 -0.97 16.51 -9.24
C THR A 442 -2.21 17.37 -8.96
N ALA A 443 -3.39 16.86 -9.29
CA ALA A 443 -4.69 17.50 -8.99
C ALA A 443 -4.94 17.67 -7.48
N ASP A 444 -4.33 16.83 -6.63
CA ASP A 444 -4.38 16.92 -5.16
C ASP A 444 -3.48 18.04 -4.62
N LYS A 445 -3.79 19.29 -4.99
CA LYS A 445 -3.20 20.58 -4.52
C LYS A 445 -2.03 20.45 -3.54
N LYS A 446 -0.82 20.78 -4.02
CA LYS A 446 0.48 20.68 -3.31
C LYS A 446 1.07 19.27 -3.18
N SER A 447 0.34 18.22 -3.57
CA SER A 447 0.87 16.85 -3.57
C SER A 447 1.64 16.56 -4.86
N THR A 448 2.74 15.82 -4.72
CA THR A 448 3.66 15.46 -5.80
C THR A 448 3.72 13.96 -5.98
N MET A 449 3.78 13.54 -7.23
CA MET A 449 3.89 12.13 -7.62
C MET A 449 5.17 11.94 -8.43
N THR A 450 5.93 10.90 -8.14
CA THR A 450 7.12 10.53 -8.93
C THR A 450 6.84 9.24 -9.71
N ILE A 451 7.14 9.25 -11.01
CA ILE A 451 7.03 8.07 -11.89
C ILE A 451 8.44 7.67 -12.35
N ALA A 452 8.79 6.40 -12.19
CA ALA A 452 10.06 5.79 -12.60
C ALA A 452 9.91 4.89 -13.84
N TYR A 453 11.00 4.75 -14.60
CA TYR A 453 11.08 3.94 -15.83
C TYR A 453 12.35 3.09 -15.83
N GLY A 454 12.24 1.80 -15.51
CA GLY A 454 13.39 0.97 -15.11
C GLY A 454 13.75 -0.20 -16.06
N THR A 455 12.96 -0.44 -17.10
CA THR A 455 13.09 -1.63 -17.96
C THR A 455 14.16 -1.52 -19.06
N THR A 456 14.98 -0.47 -19.04
CA THR A 456 16.20 -0.34 -19.86
C THR A 456 17.33 0.29 -19.08
N PRO A 457 18.59 0.13 -19.52
CA PRO A 457 19.72 0.82 -18.92
C PRO A 457 19.60 2.34 -18.97
N VAL A 458 20.32 3.00 -18.07
CA VAL A 458 20.46 4.46 -18.02
C VAL A 458 21.59 4.91 -18.93
N ALA A 459 21.37 5.95 -19.73
CA ALA A 459 22.36 6.60 -20.58
C ALA A 459 23.35 7.44 -19.75
N GLU A 460 24.49 7.79 -20.36
CA GLU A 460 25.53 8.63 -19.72
C GLU A 460 25.01 10.01 -19.27
N ASP A 461 23.97 10.54 -19.92
CA ASP A 461 23.37 11.83 -19.57
C ASP A 461 22.26 11.74 -18.51
N GLY A 462 22.05 10.54 -17.95
CA GLY A 462 21.04 10.25 -16.92
C GLY A 462 19.63 10.06 -17.46
N THR A 463 19.41 10.09 -18.78
CA THR A 463 18.15 9.67 -19.42
C THR A 463 18.16 8.16 -19.68
N ASN A 464 17.14 7.63 -20.34
CA ASN A 464 17.11 6.22 -20.72
C ASN A 464 17.97 5.96 -21.96
N ALA A 465 18.72 4.85 -21.95
CA ALA A 465 19.62 4.48 -23.05
C ALA A 465 18.89 3.90 -24.28
N GLY A 466 17.60 3.59 -24.15
CA GLY A 466 16.80 2.98 -25.20
C GLY A 466 15.30 3.13 -24.99
N SER A 467 14.53 2.34 -25.74
CA SER A 467 13.08 2.23 -25.62
C SER A 467 12.74 1.36 -24.42
N GLN A 468 11.96 1.86 -23.47
CA GLN A 468 11.48 1.03 -22.36
C GLN A 468 10.75 -0.21 -22.86
N GLN A 469 10.71 -1.27 -22.07
CA GLN A 469 10.11 -2.54 -22.48
C GLN A 469 8.73 -2.72 -21.83
N HIS A 470 7.90 -3.54 -22.47
CA HIS A 470 6.65 -4.01 -21.89
C HIS A 470 6.92 -4.90 -20.67
N THR A 471 5.89 -5.16 -19.87
CA THR A 471 5.96 -6.05 -18.71
C THR A 471 4.87 -7.13 -18.73
N GLY A 472 5.16 -8.26 -18.08
CA GLY A 472 4.30 -9.45 -18.08
C GLY A 472 3.18 -9.48 -17.05
N ALA A 473 3.01 -8.44 -16.23
CA ALA A 473 2.00 -8.42 -15.17
C ALA A 473 0.57 -8.48 -15.74
N GLN A 474 -0.32 -9.29 -15.15
CA GLN A 474 -1.75 -9.27 -15.48
C GLN A 474 -2.34 -7.87 -15.33
N LEU A 475 -3.43 -7.60 -16.05
CA LEU A 475 -4.02 -6.27 -16.06
C LEU A 475 -5.55 -6.29 -16.15
N ARG A 476 -6.13 -5.12 -15.91
CA ARG A 476 -7.57 -4.86 -15.83
C ARG A 476 -8.30 -5.04 -17.17
N VAL A 477 -9.37 -5.83 -17.15
CA VAL A 477 -10.43 -5.86 -18.16
C VAL A 477 -11.76 -5.46 -17.50
N ALA A 478 -12.43 -4.44 -18.03
CA ALA A 478 -13.66 -3.92 -17.43
C ALA A 478 -14.76 -3.71 -18.47
N ALA A 479 -16.01 -3.88 -18.08
CA ALA A 479 -17.15 -3.88 -19.00
C ALA A 479 -18.40 -3.20 -18.43
N TYR A 480 -19.27 -2.76 -19.36
CA TYR A 480 -20.60 -2.20 -19.10
C TYR A 480 -21.60 -2.67 -20.16
N GLY A 481 -22.80 -3.05 -19.77
CA GLY A 481 -23.91 -3.41 -20.65
C GLY A 481 -24.23 -4.92 -20.68
N PRO A 482 -25.02 -5.39 -21.65
CA PRO A 482 -25.44 -6.79 -21.72
C PRO A 482 -24.24 -7.75 -21.86
N GLY A 483 -24.06 -8.65 -20.89
CA GLY A 483 -23.01 -9.66 -20.89
C GLY A 483 -21.70 -9.23 -20.24
N GLU A 484 -21.66 -8.05 -19.62
CA GLU A 484 -20.47 -7.51 -18.93
C GLU A 484 -19.92 -8.45 -17.84
N GLU A 485 -20.76 -9.29 -17.25
CA GLU A 485 -20.37 -10.17 -16.14
C GLU A 485 -19.33 -11.23 -16.59
N ASN A 486 -19.20 -11.47 -17.90
CA ASN A 486 -18.24 -12.41 -18.49
C ASN A 486 -16.78 -11.89 -18.52
N VAL A 487 -16.49 -10.74 -17.91
CA VAL A 487 -15.10 -10.27 -17.68
C VAL A 487 -14.66 -10.44 -16.22
N LEU A 488 -15.56 -10.82 -15.32
CA LEU A 488 -15.28 -10.95 -13.88
C LEU A 488 -14.30 -12.10 -13.60
N GLY A 489 -13.57 -12.02 -12.50
CA GLY A 489 -12.60 -13.04 -12.11
C GLY A 489 -11.24 -12.87 -12.80
N GLN A 490 -10.52 -13.99 -12.95
CA GLN A 490 -9.27 -14.10 -13.70
C GLN A 490 -9.52 -14.92 -14.98
N THR A 491 -9.15 -14.33 -16.13
CA THR A 491 -9.32 -14.88 -17.49
C THR A 491 -7.99 -14.83 -18.26
N ASP A 492 -7.93 -15.38 -19.47
CA ASP A 492 -6.88 -15.08 -20.44
C ASP A 492 -7.40 -14.12 -21.51
N GLN A 493 -6.52 -13.35 -22.16
CA GLN A 493 -6.86 -12.45 -23.25
C GLN A 493 -7.57 -13.15 -24.42
N THR A 494 -7.36 -14.46 -24.61
CA THR A 494 -8.14 -15.25 -25.59
C THR A 494 -9.60 -15.47 -25.19
N ASP A 495 -9.96 -15.41 -23.90
CA ASP A 495 -11.36 -15.49 -23.45
C ASP A 495 -12.15 -14.25 -23.89
N LEU A 496 -11.50 -13.09 -24.05
CA LEU A 496 -12.15 -11.86 -24.51
C LEU A 496 -12.77 -12.01 -25.91
N PHE A 497 -12.13 -12.81 -26.80
CA PHE A 497 -12.70 -13.17 -28.10
C PHE A 497 -14.08 -13.80 -27.94
N TYR A 498 -14.20 -14.79 -27.05
CA TYR A 498 -15.45 -15.49 -26.79
C TYR A 498 -16.45 -14.62 -26.04
N THR A 499 -16.01 -13.73 -25.15
CA THR A 499 -16.90 -12.74 -24.51
C THR A 499 -17.57 -11.84 -25.55
N VAL A 500 -16.82 -11.34 -26.54
CA VAL A 500 -17.39 -10.53 -27.64
C VAL A 500 -18.34 -11.36 -28.51
N LEU A 501 -17.93 -12.54 -28.97
CA LEU A 501 -18.80 -13.39 -29.81
C LEU A 501 -20.07 -13.84 -29.07
N ASN A 502 -19.98 -14.12 -27.76
CA ASN A 502 -21.13 -14.51 -26.95
C ASN A 502 -22.13 -13.37 -26.80
N ALA A 503 -21.65 -12.13 -26.63
CA ALA A 503 -22.51 -10.95 -26.53
C ALA A 503 -23.23 -10.68 -27.85
N LEU A 504 -22.54 -10.77 -28.98
CA LEU A 504 -23.10 -10.58 -30.33
C LEU A 504 -23.91 -11.78 -30.85
N ASP A 505 -24.02 -12.86 -30.07
CA ASP A 505 -24.72 -14.11 -30.45
C ASP A 505 -24.11 -14.78 -31.70
N LEU A 506 -22.79 -14.64 -31.88
CA LEU A 506 -22.02 -15.20 -33.01
C LEU A 506 -21.28 -16.48 -32.64
N ASN A 507 -21.20 -16.83 -31.36
CA ASN A 507 -20.54 -18.04 -30.90
C ASN A 507 -21.50 -19.25 -30.92
N PRO A 508 -21.29 -20.27 -31.77
CA PRO A 508 -22.13 -21.46 -31.78
C PRO A 508 -21.94 -22.36 -30.56
N ASP A 509 -20.82 -22.22 -29.85
CA ASP A 509 -20.47 -23.03 -28.67
C ASP A 509 -20.87 -22.34 -27.35
N LYS A 510 -21.52 -21.17 -27.41
CA LYS A 510 -21.89 -20.35 -26.25
C LYS A 510 -22.62 -21.18 -25.18
N SER A 511 -22.20 -21.01 -23.93
CA SER A 511 -22.91 -21.59 -22.79
C SER A 511 -24.29 -20.94 -22.60
N ASP A 512 -25.32 -21.76 -22.36
CA ASP A 512 -26.64 -21.30 -21.91
C ASP A 512 -26.66 -20.96 -20.40
N SER A 513 -25.57 -21.22 -19.67
CA SER A 513 -25.45 -20.86 -18.25
C SER A 513 -25.45 -19.35 -18.05
N ALA A 514 -25.99 -18.91 -16.92
CA ALA A 514 -25.97 -17.52 -16.51
C ALA A 514 -25.95 -17.43 -14.98
N THR A 515 -24.78 -17.65 -14.39
CA THR A 515 -24.61 -17.67 -12.93
C THR A 515 -24.87 -16.32 -12.27
N ASP A 516 -24.66 -15.22 -12.99
CA ASP A 516 -24.68 -13.85 -12.47
C ASP A 516 -25.66 -12.94 -13.24
N ALA A 517 -26.64 -13.50 -13.97
CA ALA A 517 -27.59 -12.72 -14.78
C ALA A 517 -28.41 -11.66 -14.01
N ASN A 518 -28.48 -11.77 -12.69
CA ASN A 518 -29.24 -10.86 -11.82
C ASN A 518 -28.35 -9.99 -10.90
N LEU A 519 -27.05 -9.92 -11.17
CA LEU A 519 -26.13 -9.07 -10.41
C LEU A 519 -26.59 -7.60 -10.49
N ALA A 520 -26.77 -6.93 -9.34
CA ALA A 520 -27.16 -5.52 -9.39
C ALA A 520 -26.01 -4.64 -9.85
N LYS A 521 -26.39 -3.53 -10.47
CA LYS A 521 -25.46 -2.44 -10.79
C LYS A 521 -25.03 -1.74 -9.49
N PRO A 522 -23.80 -1.20 -9.42
CA PRO A 522 -23.30 -0.54 -8.22
C PRO A 522 -24.14 0.68 -7.88
N ALA A 523 -24.15 1.04 -6.58
CA ALA A 523 -24.56 2.36 -6.14
C ALA A 523 -23.72 3.45 -6.84
N SER A 524 -24.26 4.67 -6.93
CA SER A 524 -23.49 5.81 -7.43
C SER A 524 -22.33 6.10 -6.48
N SER A 525 -21.12 6.23 -7.04
CA SER A 525 -19.96 6.66 -6.27
C SER A 525 -20.16 8.08 -5.74
N ARG A 526 -19.51 8.40 -4.63
CA ARG A 526 -19.54 9.71 -3.97
C ARG A 526 -18.24 10.45 -4.22
N ASP A 527 -18.29 11.78 -4.18
CA ASP A 527 -17.09 12.59 -4.10
C ASP A 527 -16.42 12.36 -2.75
N VAL A 528 -15.12 12.10 -2.75
CA VAL A 528 -14.32 11.99 -1.52
C VAL A 528 -14.19 13.36 -0.84
N VAL A 529 -14.04 13.34 0.49
CA VAL A 529 -13.92 14.58 1.27
C VAL A 529 -12.50 15.12 1.18
N ALA A 530 -12.35 16.39 0.81
CA ALA A 530 -11.06 17.07 0.75
C ALA A 530 -10.42 17.20 2.14
N VAL A 531 -9.16 16.79 2.26
CA VAL A 531 -8.35 16.89 3.51
C VAL A 531 -7.91 18.33 3.77
N ILE A 532 -7.56 19.05 2.70
CA ILE A 532 -7.18 20.47 2.75
C ILE A 532 -8.42 21.28 2.37
N ASN A 533 -8.94 22.05 3.32
CA ASN A 533 -10.08 22.94 3.11
C ASN A 533 -9.72 24.07 2.13
N ALA A 534 -10.75 24.74 1.58
CA ALA A 534 -10.56 25.84 0.63
C ALA A 534 -9.73 27.02 1.19
N ASP A 535 -9.72 27.19 2.52
CA ASP A 535 -8.92 28.20 3.23
C ASP A 535 -7.48 27.75 3.55
N GLY A 536 -7.12 26.52 3.18
CA GLY A 536 -5.80 25.92 3.42
C GLY A 536 -5.64 25.24 4.78
N SER A 537 -6.66 25.21 5.63
CA SER A 537 -6.64 24.45 6.89
C SER A 537 -6.73 22.94 6.64
N ILE A 538 -6.09 22.15 7.51
CA ILE A 538 -6.05 20.69 7.43
C ILE A 538 -7.15 20.11 8.32
N ARG A 539 -7.98 19.24 7.76
CA ARG A 539 -8.96 18.44 8.47
C ARG A 539 -8.46 17.00 8.56
N ALA A 540 -8.52 16.41 9.76
CA ALA A 540 -8.26 14.98 9.92
C ALA A 540 -9.36 14.15 9.23
N PRO A 541 -9.01 13.22 8.31
CA PRO A 541 -9.97 12.29 7.72
C PRO A 541 -10.73 11.54 8.81
N GLN A 542 -12.03 11.40 8.63
CA GLN A 542 -12.91 10.62 9.48
C GLN A 542 -13.24 9.27 8.81
N PRO A 543 -13.70 8.26 9.57
CA PRO A 543 -14.21 7.03 8.99
C PRO A 543 -15.22 7.29 7.88
N GLY A 544 -14.96 6.75 6.70
CA GLY A 544 -15.83 6.88 5.54
C GLY A 544 -15.55 8.09 4.62
N ASP A 545 -14.72 9.06 5.02
CA ASP A 545 -14.46 10.27 4.21
C ASP A 545 -13.87 9.96 2.82
N PHE A 546 -13.15 8.85 2.68
CA PHE A 546 -12.49 8.40 1.45
C PHE A 546 -13.15 7.21 0.76
N THR A 547 -14.24 6.70 1.34
CA THR A 547 -14.99 5.60 0.74
C THR A 547 -15.67 6.05 -0.53
N GLN A 548 -15.56 5.24 -1.58
CA GLN A 548 -16.19 5.53 -2.86
C GLN A 548 -17.72 5.35 -2.77
N TYR A 549 -18.20 4.51 -1.86
CA TYR A 549 -19.63 4.17 -1.76
C TYR A 549 -20.25 4.45 -0.38
N GLY A 550 -19.50 5.07 0.54
CA GLY A 550 -19.98 5.33 1.88
C GLY A 550 -20.06 4.08 2.76
N PRO A 551 -20.53 4.22 4.01
CA PRO A 551 -20.69 3.09 4.94
C PRO A 551 -21.65 2.01 4.47
N GLU A 552 -22.57 2.35 3.57
CA GLU A 552 -23.49 1.38 2.97
C GLU A 552 -22.78 0.46 1.96
N GLY A 553 -21.61 0.83 1.42
CA GLY A 553 -20.91 0.04 0.40
C GLY A 553 -21.62 0.02 -0.97
N GLN A 554 -21.17 -0.84 -1.88
CA GLN A 554 -21.63 -0.84 -3.27
C GLN A 554 -23.07 -1.34 -3.50
N GLN A 555 -23.66 -2.06 -2.53
CA GLN A 555 -25.04 -2.55 -2.55
C GLN A 555 -25.40 -3.45 -3.76
N ARG A 556 -24.50 -4.36 -4.17
CA ARG A 556 -24.63 -5.15 -5.42
C ARG A 556 -25.48 -6.45 -5.37
N VAL A 557 -26.36 -6.59 -4.38
CA VAL A 557 -27.19 -7.77 -4.00
C VAL A 557 -26.51 -8.68 -3.00
N ALA A 558 -26.93 -8.55 -1.75
CA ALA A 558 -26.58 -9.43 -0.64
C ALA A 558 -27.60 -10.58 -0.52
N ASP A 559 -27.28 -11.77 -1.02
CA ASP A 559 -27.96 -12.96 -0.52
C ASP A 559 -27.42 -13.30 0.87
N GLY A 560 -28.08 -12.71 1.88
CA GLY A 560 -27.83 -13.00 3.30
C GLY A 560 -26.58 -12.36 3.89
N LEU A 561 -26.51 -12.39 5.22
CA LEU A 561 -25.31 -12.00 5.96
C LEU A 561 -24.33 -13.18 5.98
N ALA A 562 -23.04 -12.85 5.88
CA ALA A 562 -21.99 -13.79 6.23
C ALA A 562 -22.03 -14.04 7.73
N LYS A 563 -21.91 -15.31 8.13
CA LYS A 563 -21.69 -15.68 9.52
C LYS A 563 -20.24 -15.42 9.92
N ASN A 564 -19.31 -15.70 9.00
CA ASN A 564 -17.88 -15.52 9.21
C ASN A 564 -17.28 -14.66 8.11
N ALA A 565 -16.17 -13.98 8.40
CA ALA A 565 -15.36 -13.31 7.38
C ALA A 565 -13.89 -13.64 7.57
N VAL A 566 -13.20 -13.97 6.47
CA VAL A 566 -11.76 -14.20 6.43
C VAL A 566 -11.14 -13.23 5.44
N LEU A 567 -10.27 -12.35 5.93
CA LEU A 567 -9.51 -11.40 5.14
C LEU A 567 -8.07 -11.89 5.01
N PHE A 568 -7.67 -12.23 3.79
CA PHE A 568 -6.30 -12.57 3.44
C PHE A 568 -5.57 -11.35 2.86
N ILE A 569 -4.42 -11.03 3.43
CA ILE A 569 -3.52 -9.98 2.95
C ILE A 569 -2.22 -10.65 2.48
N GLY A 570 -1.90 -10.52 1.19
CA GLY A 570 -0.54 -10.70 0.72
C GLY A 570 0.17 -9.36 0.78
N ASP A 571 1.01 -9.13 1.79
CA ASP A 571 1.73 -7.86 1.94
C ASP A 571 2.58 -7.62 0.67
N GLY A 572 2.42 -6.47 0.01
CA GLY A 572 3.07 -6.15 -1.27
C GLY A 572 2.65 -6.97 -2.49
N MET A 573 1.62 -7.82 -2.39
CA MET A 573 1.19 -8.76 -3.45
C MET A 573 0.37 -8.09 -4.57
N GLY A 574 1.02 -7.22 -5.35
CA GLY A 574 0.44 -6.60 -6.55
C GLY A 574 0.18 -7.58 -7.70
N ASP A 575 -0.34 -7.05 -8.81
CA ASP A 575 -0.66 -7.84 -10.01
C ASP A 575 0.59 -8.46 -10.66
N SER A 576 1.77 -7.85 -10.51
CA SER A 576 3.04 -8.41 -11.00
C SER A 576 3.48 -9.61 -10.16
N GLU A 577 3.41 -9.49 -8.84
CA GLU A 577 3.76 -10.53 -7.87
C GLU A 577 2.85 -11.76 -8.04
N LEU A 578 1.53 -11.54 -8.21
CA LEU A 578 0.58 -12.61 -8.52
C LEU A 578 0.93 -13.34 -9.81
N THR A 579 1.29 -12.58 -10.85
CA THR A 579 1.55 -13.15 -12.18
C THR A 579 2.88 -13.90 -12.19
N SER A 580 3.93 -13.38 -11.54
CA SER A 580 5.23 -14.04 -11.47
C SER A 580 5.13 -15.36 -10.71
N ALA A 581 4.40 -15.40 -9.59
CA ALA A 581 4.16 -16.62 -8.85
C ALA A 581 3.31 -17.62 -9.65
N ARG A 582 2.24 -17.18 -10.32
CA ARG A 582 1.43 -18.05 -11.19
C ARG A 582 2.28 -18.67 -12.30
N ASN A 583 3.04 -17.85 -13.01
CA ASN A 583 3.92 -18.29 -14.09
C ASN A 583 4.94 -19.32 -13.58
N TYR A 584 5.62 -19.02 -12.48
CA TYR A 584 6.61 -19.93 -11.91
C TYR A 584 6.00 -21.24 -11.41
N LEU A 585 4.92 -21.17 -10.63
CA LEU A 585 4.32 -22.31 -9.94
C LEU A 585 3.52 -23.19 -10.89
N TYR A 586 2.68 -22.61 -11.75
CA TYR A 586 1.67 -23.34 -12.53
C TYR A 586 1.78 -23.12 -14.05
N GLY A 587 2.66 -22.22 -14.50
CA GLY A 587 2.81 -21.85 -15.90
C GLY A 587 1.93 -20.68 -16.31
N ALA A 588 2.19 -20.09 -17.47
CA ALA A 588 1.58 -18.84 -17.93
C ALA A 588 0.06 -18.93 -18.17
N ASN A 589 -0.44 -20.13 -18.50
CA ASN A 589 -1.86 -20.46 -18.60
C ASN A 589 -2.41 -21.19 -17.38
N GLY A 590 -1.59 -21.43 -16.36
CA GLY A 590 -2.03 -21.98 -15.08
C GLY A 590 -2.87 -20.99 -14.28
N ARG A 591 -3.30 -21.41 -13.10
CA ARG A 591 -4.05 -20.61 -12.12
C ARG A 591 -3.57 -20.90 -10.72
N LEU A 592 -3.58 -19.91 -9.84
CA LEU A 592 -3.42 -20.09 -8.39
C LEU A 592 -4.72 -20.68 -7.81
N PRO A 593 -4.76 -21.95 -7.35
CA PRO A 593 -6.01 -22.63 -7.03
C PRO A 593 -6.82 -22.03 -5.88
N GLY A 594 -6.22 -21.26 -4.99
CA GLY A 594 -6.92 -20.47 -3.98
C GLY A 594 -7.29 -19.10 -4.53
N ILE A 595 -6.27 -18.32 -4.87
CA ILE A 595 -6.37 -16.89 -5.14
C ILE A 595 -7.13 -16.57 -6.45
N ASP A 596 -6.89 -17.32 -7.53
CA ASP A 596 -7.55 -17.07 -8.84
C ASP A 596 -8.95 -17.69 -8.92
N ASN A 597 -9.35 -18.50 -7.95
CA ASN A 597 -10.64 -19.19 -7.91
C ASN A 597 -11.72 -18.47 -7.08
N LEU A 598 -11.49 -17.21 -6.73
CA LEU A 598 -12.51 -16.36 -6.10
C LEU A 598 -13.50 -15.84 -7.15
N ASP A 599 -14.76 -15.76 -6.75
CA ASP A 599 -15.89 -15.54 -7.65
C ASP A 599 -15.89 -14.12 -8.23
N TYR A 600 -15.53 -13.12 -7.44
CA TYR A 600 -15.61 -11.71 -7.86
C TYR A 600 -14.25 -11.04 -7.71
N THR A 601 -13.95 -10.14 -8.63
CA THR A 601 -12.72 -9.35 -8.64
C THR A 601 -13.05 -7.88 -8.91
N GLY A 602 -12.14 -7.02 -8.47
CA GLY A 602 -12.09 -5.61 -8.79
C GLY A 602 -10.71 -5.06 -8.46
N SER A 603 -10.60 -3.74 -8.39
CA SER A 603 -9.37 -3.06 -7.98
C SER A 603 -9.65 -2.02 -6.92
N TYR A 604 -8.62 -1.69 -6.15
CA TYR A 604 -8.72 -0.61 -5.18
C TYR A 604 -7.50 0.31 -5.13
N THR A 605 -7.70 1.52 -4.62
CA THR A 605 -6.63 2.47 -4.31
C THR A 605 -6.18 2.38 -2.87
N HIS A 606 -4.89 2.63 -2.62
CA HIS A 606 -4.27 2.44 -1.30
C HIS A 606 -3.34 3.58 -0.90
N PHE A 607 -3.41 4.75 -1.53
CA PHE A 607 -2.64 5.93 -1.13
C PHE A 607 -2.85 6.30 0.35
N SER A 608 -1.87 6.98 0.94
CA SER A 608 -1.93 7.49 2.32
C SER A 608 -1.95 9.03 2.35
N VAL A 609 -2.08 9.61 3.54
CA VAL A 609 -2.21 11.06 3.74
C VAL A 609 -1.13 11.53 4.70
N ASN A 610 -0.31 12.48 4.28
CA ASN A 610 0.70 13.10 5.14
C ASN A 610 0.04 13.93 6.26
N LYS A 611 0.76 14.16 7.36
CA LYS A 611 0.26 14.98 8.49
C LYS A 611 -0.08 16.42 8.10
N ASP A 612 0.51 16.94 7.03
CA ASP A 612 0.20 18.26 6.47
C ASP A 612 -1.02 18.28 5.54
N GLY A 613 -1.72 17.14 5.42
CA GLY A 613 -2.90 16.95 4.59
C GLY A 613 -2.63 16.70 3.11
N THR A 614 -1.36 16.72 2.67
CA THR A 614 -1.00 16.32 1.30
C THR A 614 -1.13 14.81 1.12
N ILE A 615 -1.35 14.38 -0.12
CA ILE A 615 -1.45 12.97 -0.48
C ILE A 615 -0.05 12.39 -0.64
N ASN A 616 0.15 11.20 -0.08
CA ASN A 616 1.28 10.34 -0.40
C ASN A 616 0.79 9.17 -1.25
N TYR A 617 1.25 9.14 -2.50
CA TYR A 617 0.83 8.16 -3.51
C TYR A 617 1.41 6.76 -3.29
N VAL A 618 2.36 6.59 -2.37
CA VAL A 618 2.96 5.30 -2.01
C VAL A 618 2.85 5.09 -0.50
N THR A 619 1.89 4.25 -0.10
CA THR A 619 1.66 3.91 1.30
C THR A 619 2.71 2.94 1.85
N ASP A 620 2.81 2.87 3.17
CA ASP A 620 3.40 1.72 3.86
C ASP A 620 2.29 0.81 4.42
N SER A 621 2.66 -0.38 4.92
CA SER A 621 1.73 -1.36 5.48
C SER A 621 0.92 -0.87 6.69
N ALA A 622 1.39 0.15 7.43
CA ALA A 622 0.67 0.68 8.59
C ALA A 622 -0.51 1.57 8.20
N ALA A 623 -0.28 2.53 7.30
CA ALA A 623 -1.34 3.40 6.84
C ALA A 623 -2.40 2.65 6.02
N SER A 624 -1.97 1.70 5.19
CA SER A 624 -2.86 0.83 4.42
C SER A 624 -3.67 -0.08 5.35
N GLY A 625 -3.01 -0.73 6.31
CA GLY A 625 -3.61 -1.54 7.37
C GLY A 625 -4.69 -0.78 8.12
N THR A 626 -4.39 0.45 8.54
CA THR A 626 -5.37 1.32 9.18
C THR A 626 -6.56 1.63 8.26
N GLY A 627 -6.32 1.76 6.95
CA GLY A 627 -7.34 1.99 5.93
C GLY A 627 -8.46 0.95 5.94
N TRP A 628 -8.15 -0.34 5.77
CA TRP A 628 -9.17 -1.40 5.82
C TRP A 628 -9.62 -1.71 7.25
N ALA A 629 -8.76 -1.54 8.24
CA ALA A 629 -9.09 -1.82 9.63
C ALA A 629 -10.11 -0.83 10.20
N THR A 630 -10.07 0.44 9.79
CA THR A 630 -10.86 1.53 10.43
C THR A 630 -11.74 2.33 9.46
N GLY A 631 -11.60 2.12 8.14
CA GLY A 631 -12.27 2.93 7.13
C GLY A 631 -11.76 4.38 7.05
N THR A 632 -10.55 4.65 7.57
CA THR A 632 -9.96 6.00 7.66
C THR A 632 -8.56 6.03 7.05
N LYS A 633 -8.26 7.04 6.23
CA LYS A 633 -6.90 7.29 5.72
C LYS A 633 -6.03 7.96 6.79
N THR A 634 -4.77 7.58 6.85
CA THR A 634 -3.78 8.12 7.79
C THR A 634 -2.38 8.24 7.15
N TYR A 635 -1.36 8.61 7.93
CA TYR A 635 0.02 8.78 7.46
C TYR A 635 0.84 7.50 7.59
N ASN A 636 1.87 7.36 6.74
CA ASN A 636 2.75 6.19 6.76
C ASN A 636 3.35 5.97 8.15
N GLY A 637 3.29 4.74 8.63
CA GLY A 637 3.73 4.34 9.97
C GLY A 637 2.68 4.46 11.06
N ALA A 638 1.48 4.99 10.82
CA ALA A 638 0.43 5.08 11.82
C ALA A 638 -0.42 3.79 11.88
N LEU A 639 -0.73 3.29 13.08
CA LEU A 639 -1.58 2.12 13.28
C LEU A 639 -2.82 2.50 14.07
N GLY A 640 -4.01 2.29 13.50
CA GLY A 640 -5.28 2.49 14.20
C GLY A 640 -5.55 3.93 14.67
N VAL A 641 -4.83 4.92 14.15
CA VAL A 641 -4.96 6.34 14.51
C VAL A 641 -5.15 7.21 13.27
N GLY A 642 -5.90 8.31 13.41
CA GLY A 642 -6.02 9.34 12.38
C GLY A 642 -4.75 10.19 12.25
N ILE A 643 -4.73 11.12 11.28
CA ILE A 643 -3.56 12.00 11.09
C ILE A 643 -3.29 12.94 12.27
N ASP A 644 -4.30 13.15 13.13
CA ASP A 644 -4.21 13.89 14.38
C ASP A 644 -3.72 13.04 15.56
N GLY A 645 -3.35 11.77 15.31
CA GLY A 645 -2.87 10.83 16.32
C GLY A 645 -3.96 10.22 17.19
N LYS A 646 -5.24 10.54 16.96
CA LYS A 646 -6.34 9.99 17.78
C LYS A 646 -6.70 8.57 17.35
N PRO A 647 -6.97 7.67 18.30
CA PRO A 647 -7.38 6.31 18.00
C PRO A 647 -8.74 6.28 17.30
N VAL A 648 -8.85 5.41 16.30
CA VAL A 648 -10.07 5.14 15.53
C VAL A 648 -10.43 3.67 15.73
N GLN A 649 -11.69 3.39 16.08
CA GLN A 649 -12.15 2.04 16.35
C GLN A 649 -11.94 1.12 15.14
N ASN A 650 -11.30 -0.01 15.34
CA ASN A 650 -10.97 -0.96 14.28
C ASN A 650 -12.03 -2.07 14.13
N LEU A 651 -11.94 -2.81 13.04
CA LEU A 651 -12.89 -3.84 12.65
C LEU A 651 -12.95 -5.02 13.63
N ALA A 652 -11.82 -5.44 14.21
CA ALA A 652 -11.80 -6.53 15.17
C ALA A 652 -12.50 -6.12 16.49
N GLU A 653 -12.29 -4.88 16.94
CA GLU A 653 -13.00 -4.33 18.10
C GLU A 653 -14.52 -4.30 17.88
N LYS A 654 -14.96 -3.90 16.69
CA LYS A 654 -16.38 -3.89 16.29
C LYS A 654 -16.97 -5.30 16.24
N ALA A 655 -16.27 -6.25 15.62
CA ALA A 655 -16.69 -7.64 15.55
C ALA A 655 -16.83 -8.26 16.95
N LYS A 656 -15.84 -8.02 17.82
CA LYS A 656 -15.84 -8.47 19.21
C LYS A 656 -16.99 -7.87 20.02
N ALA A 657 -17.25 -6.57 19.87
CA ALA A 657 -18.38 -5.89 20.52
C ALA A 657 -19.74 -6.46 20.10
N LYS A 658 -19.85 -6.99 18.88
CA LYS A 658 -21.02 -7.70 18.37
C LYS A 658 -21.12 -9.16 18.85
N GLY A 659 -20.11 -9.66 19.55
CA GLY A 659 -20.07 -11.01 20.11
C GLY A 659 -19.49 -12.08 19.16
N LEU A 660 -18.83 -11.66 18.08
CA LEU A 660 -18.06 -12.55 17.22
C LEU A 660 -16.73 -12.89 17.89
N LYS A 661 -16.21 -14.08 17.62
CA LYS A 661 -14.80 -14.37 17.92
C LYS A 661 -13.89 -13.65 16.93
N ILE A 662 -12.70 -13.29 17.36
CA ILE A 662 -11.72 -12.60 16.52
C ILE A 662 -10.38 -13.35 16.49
N GLY A 663 -9.82 -13.48 15.29
CA GLY A 663 -8.52 -14.09 15.07
C GLY A 663 -7.62 -13.26 14.18
N ASN A 664 -6.30 -13.42 14.36
CA ASN A 664 -5.28 -12.75 13.59
C ASN A 664 -4.08 -13.69 13.41
N VAL A 665 -3.71 -13.97 12.16
CA VAL A 665 -2.67 -14.92 11.78
C VAL A 665 -1.71 -14.23 10.81
N SER A 666 -0.42 -14.35 11.03
CA SER A 666 0.59 -13.76 10.15
C SER A 666 1.87 -14.59 10.13
N THR A 667 2.61 -14.57 9.01
CA THR A 667 3.98 -15.07 8.95
C THR A 667 5.03 -14.06 9.45
N ALA A 668 4.66 -12.80 9.69
CA ALA A 668 5.53 -11.80 10.30
C ALA A 668 5.57 -11.90 11.84
N GLU A 669 6.40 -11.04 12.43
CA GLU A 669 6.23 -10.58 13.80
C GLU A 669 4.79 -10.08 13.98
N VAL A 670 4.02 -10.61 14.95
CA VAL A 670 2.61 -10.18 15.13
C VAL A 670 2.47 -8.70 15.53
N GLN A 671 3.58 -8.06 15.89
CA GLN A 671 3.67 -6.62 16.13
C GLN A 671 3.86 -5.79 14.85
N ASP A 672 4.15 -6.44 13.71
CA ASP A 672 4.29 -5.73 12.45
C ASP A 672 2.95 -5.13 12.00
N ALA A 673 3.02 -4.19 11.08
CA ALA A 673 1.92 -3.27 10.83
C ALA A 673 0.60 -3.94 10.47
N THR A 674 0.60 -4.90 9.55
CA THR A 674 -0.61 -5.58 9.07
C THR A 674 -1.38 -6.28 10.20
N PRO A 675 -0.77 -7.17 11.03
CA PRO A 675 -1.46 -7.76 12.16
C PRO A 675 -1.76 -6.73 13.25
N ALA A 676 -0.86 -5.77 13.49
CA ALA A 676 -1.05 -4.76 14.53
C ALA A 676 -2.17 -3.74 14.21
N ALA A 677 -2.50 -3.50 12.94
CA ALA A 677 -3.49 -2.52 12.51
C ALA A 677 -4.92 -2.84 12.99
N ILE A 678 -5.24 -4.12 13.18
CA ILE A 678 -6.53 -4.56 13.74
C ILE A 678 -6.46 -4.87 15.24
N GLY A 679 -5.33 -4.59 15.90
CA GLY A 679 -5.10 -4.97 17.30
C GLY A 679 -4.45 -3.90 18.18
N SER A 680 -4.11 -2.74 17.63
CA SER A 680 -3.40 -1.68 18.36
C SER A 680 -3.67 -0.29 17.77
N HIS A 681 -3.46 0.74 18.61
CA HIS A 681 -3.50 2.14 18.24
C HIS A 681 -2.20 2.80 18.69
N VAL A 682 -1.31 3.12 17.76
CA VAL A 682 -0.01 3.76 18.04
C VAL A 682 0.36 4.75 16.93
N ALA A 683 1.05 5.82 17.32
CA ALA A 683 1.48 6.85 16.38
C ALA A 683 2.60 6.39 15.43
N LYS A 684 3.35 5.34 15.82
CA LYS A 684 4.42 4.76 15.01
C LYS A 684 4.39 3.24 15.08
N ARG A 685 4.45 2.59 13.91
CA ARG A 685 4.51 1.13 13.75
C ARG A 685 5.71 0.52 14.46
N SER A 686 6.80 1.26 14.67
CA SER A 686 7.98 0.78 15.40
C SER A 686 7.78 0.58 16.91
N SER A 687 6.59 0.84 17.47
CA SER A 687 6.31 0.78 18.93
C SER A 687 6.04 -0.64 19.43
N TYR A 688 6.90 -1.60 19.11
CA TYR A 688 6.63 -3.03 19.33
C TYR A 688 6.60 -3.43 20.81
N ALA A 689 7.53 -2.92 21.62
CA ALA A 689 7.80 -3.41 22.97
C ALA A 689 7.70 -2.31 24.05
N PRO A 690 7.30 -2.64 25.29
CA PRO A 690 7.30 -1.71 26.42
C PRO A 690 8.70 -1.25 26.84
N SER A 691 9.73 -2.04 26.55
CA SER A 691 11.11 -1.79 26.98
C SER A 691 12.13 -2.44 26.06
N GLY A 692 13.41 -2.14 26.28
CA GLY A 692 14.53 -2.67 25.50
C GLY A 692 15.32 -1.56 24.78
N THR A 693 16.09 -1.93 23.75
CA THR A 693 16.96 -0.99 23.01
C THR A 693 16.52 -0.75 21.57
N LYS A 694 15.51 -1.49 21.07
CA LYS A 694 15.00 -1.40 19.70
C LYS A 694 13.48 -1.54 19.70
N LYS A 695 12.82 -0.82 18.78
CA LYS A 695 11.36 -0.85 18.62
C LYS A 695 10.58 -0.65 19.93
N VAL A 696 11.08 0.24 20.80
CA VAL A 696 10.43 0.58 22.08
C VAL A 696 9.27 1.52 21.79
N VAL A 697 8.18 1.37 22.54
CA VAL A 697 7.03 2.26 22.49
C VAL A 697 7.43 3.72 22.65
N GLU A 698 6.81 4.59 21.85
CA GLU A 698 7.02 6.03 21.97
C GLU A 698 6.50 6.53 23.32
N ALA A 699 7.18 7.52 23.91
CA ALA A 699 6.86 8.00 25.25
C ALA A 699 5.38 8.40 25.41
N ALA A 700 4.76 8.99 24.38
CA ALA A 700 3.34 9.37 24.42
C ALA A 700 2.37 8.18 24.45
N ASP A 701 2.76 7.05 23.86
CA ASP A 701 1.95 5.83 23.82
C ASP A 701 2.25 4.90 25.01
N ALA A 702 3.34 5.14 25.75
CA ALA A 702 3.78 4.28 26.86
C ALA A 702 2.86 4.38 28.10
N ARG A 703 2.61 3.25 28.77
CA ARG A 703 1.64 3.18 29.90
C ARG A 703 2.08 3.97 31.13
N GLU A 704 3.38 4.02 31.39
CA GLU A 704 3.97 4.80 32.47
C GLU A 704 3.73 6.31 32.30
N ASN A 705 3.46 6.75 31.06
CA ASN A 705 3.12 8.14 30.72
C ASN A 705 1.62 8.34 30.47
N GLY A 706 0.79 7.35 30.81
CA GLY A 706 -0.67 7.42 30.64
C GLY A 706 -1.18 7.02 29.24
N GLY A 707 -0.31 6.52 28.36
CA GLY A 707 -0.70 5.95 27.07
C GLY A 707 -1.27 4.53 27.15
N ARG A 708 -1.63 3.96 26.00
CA ARG A 708 -2.23 2.61 25.90
C ARG A 708 -1.23 1.46 26.10
N GLY A 709 0.04 1.75 25.84
CA GLY A 709 1.15 0.79 25.83
C GLY A 709 1.65 0.50 24.43
N SER A 710 2.71 -0.30 24.40
CA SER A 710 3.29 -0.85 23.17
C SER A 710 2.30 -1.71 22.39
N ILE A 711 2.64 -2.02 21.14
CA ILE A 711 1.86 -2.95 20.31
C ILE A 711 1.76 -4.33 21.00
N SER A 712 2.86 -4.87 21.56
CA SER A 712 2.81 -6.16 22.26
C SER A 712 1.85 -6.15 23.45
N GLU A 713 1.82 -5.06 24.22
CA GLU A 713 0.88 -4.88 25.33
C GLU A 713 -0.56 -4.76 24.84
N GLN A 714 -0.80 -3.97 23.80
CA GLN A 714 -2.13 -3.77 23.21
C GLN A 714 -2.67 -5.04 22.56
N LEU A 715 -1.83 -5.89 21.95
CA LEU A 715 -2.27 -7.18 21.41
C LEU A 715 -2.82 -8.12 22.50
N ILE A 716 -2.24 -8.08 23.71
CA ILE A 716 -2.76 -8.81 24.87
C ILE A 716 -4.07 -8.20 25.37
N ASP A 717 -4.18 -6.87 25.38
CA ASP A 717 -5.38 -6.14 25.81
C ASP A 717 -6.56 -6.33 24.84
N SER A 718 -6.29 -6.33 23.53
CA SER A 718 -7.22 -6.65 22.46
C SER A 718 -7.79 -8.07 22.62
N ARG A 719 -7.00 -8.95 23.24
CA ARG A 719 -7.41 -10.30 23.69
C ARG A 719 -8.12 -11.05 22.57
N PHE A 720 -7.40 -11.23 21.46
CA PHE A 720 -7.84 -12.10 20.37
C PHE A 720 -8.13 -13.51 20.91
N ASP A 721 -9.16 -14.17 20.37
CA ASP A 721 -9.40 -15.57 20.71
C ASP A 721 -8.25 -16.45 20.17
N VAL A 722 -7.74 -16.09 18.99
CA VAL A 722 -6.58 -16.74 18.35
C VAL A 722 -5.63 -15.68 17.75
N LEU A 723 -4.39 -15.61 18.23
CA LEU A 723 -3.31 -14.80 17.66
C LEU A 723 -2.12 -15.71 17.33
N LEU A 724 -1.71 -15.80 16.06
CA LEU A 724 -0.66 -16.72 15.61
C LEU A 724 0.36 -16.01 14.72
N GLY A 725 1.66 -16.15 15.01
CA GLY A 725 2.73 -15.68 14.13
C GLY A 725 4.11 -15.74 14.77
N GLY A 726 5.01 -14.86 14.34
CA GLY A 726 6.35 -14.69 14.90
C GLY A 726 6.43 -13.62 16.01
N GLY A 727 7.62 -13.06 16.22
CA GLY A 727 7.83 -11.89 17.09
C GLY A 727 7.93 -12.20 18.59
N ALA A 728 8.33 -13.42 18.96
CA ALA A 728 8.45 -13.83 20.36
C ALA A 728 9.37 -12.92 21.18
N GLN A 729 10.43 -12.40 20.57
CA GLN A 729 11.44 -11.58 21.26
C GLN A 729 10.84 -10.31 21.90
N TYR A 730 9.79 -9.74 21.33
CA TYR A 730 9.16 -8.52 21.85
C TYR A 730 8.18 -8.82 22.98
N PHE A 731 7.63 -10.04 23.04
CA PHE A 731 6.85 -10.50 24.18
C PHE A 731 7.71 -10.83 25.41
N ASP A 732 9.01 -11.07 25.22
CA ASP A 732 9.97 -11.32 26.31
C ASP A 732 10.49 -10.04 26.98
N THR A 733 10.01 -8.86 26.56
CA THR A 733 10.39 -7.57 27.16
C THR A 733 9.54 -7.24 28.38
N GLU A 734 10.13 -6.53 29.35
CA GLU A 734 9.51 -6.24 30.63
C GLU A 734 8.53 -5.07 30.57
N VAL A 735 7.37 -5.25 31.20
CA VAL A 735 6.37 -4.19 31.40
C VAL A 735 6.84 -3.23 32.48
N GLN A 736 6.67 -1.93 32.25
CA GLN A 736 7.25 -0.88 33.10
C GLN A 736 6.35 -0.48 34.28
N VAL A 737 5.02 -0.59 34.15
CA VAL A 737 4.07 -0.17 35.19
C VAL A 737 3.02 -1.23 35.49
N SER A 738 2.74 -1.44 36.78
CA SER A 738 1.66 -2.33 37.21
C SER A 738 0.31 -1.63 37.08
N GLY A 739 -0.74 -2.36 36.71
CA GLY A 739 -2.07 -1.78 36.57
C GLY A 739 -3.11 -2.77 36.09
N MET A 740 -4.26 -2.25 35.67
CA MET A 740 -5.32 -3.04 35.07
C MET A 740 -5.83 -2.38 33.79
N TRP A 741 -5.95 -3.15 32.73
CA TRP A 741 -6.67 -2.75 31.53
C TRP A 741 -8.13 -3.20 31.61
N ALA A 742 -9.06 -2.25 31.43
CA ALA A 742 -10.51 -2.46 31.42
C ALA A 742 -11.05 -3.20 32.66
N GLY A 743 -10.33 -3.15 33.79
CA GLY A 743 -10.65 -3.90 35.01
C GLY A 743 -10.56 -5.43 34.89
N ALA A 744 -10.00 -5.96 33.80
CA ALA A 744 -9.95 -7.40 33.52
C ALA A 744 -8.53 -7.93 33.32
N THR A 745 -7.71 -7.27 32.50
CA THR A 745 -6.34 -7.71 32.25
C THR A 745 -5.41 -7.07 33.28
N LYS A 746 -4.78 -7.89 34.12
CA LYS A 746 -3.85 -7.44 35.15
C LYS A 746 -2.42 -7.37 34.59
N TRP A 747 -1.76 -6.26 34.82
CA TRP A 747 -0.37 -6.03 34.45
C TRP A 747 0.50 -5.86 35.70
N GLU A 748 1.66 -6.50 35.70
CA GLU A 748 2.64 -6.44 36.79
C GLU A 748 3.99 -6.03 36.21
N ALA A 749 4.54 -4.94 36.75
CA ALA A 749 5.83 -4.40 36.34
C ALA A 749 6.96 -5.39 36.65
N GLY A 750 8.00 -5.40 35.82
CA GLY A 750 9.16 -6.29 35.95
C GLY A 750 8.89 -7.73 35.52
N LYS A 751 7.68 -8.06 35.05
CA LYS A 751 7.38 -9.30 34.32
C LYS A 751 7.34 -9.04 32.83
N SER A 752 7.66 -10.06 32.03
CA SER A 752 7.55 -9.91 30.58
C SER A 752 6.10 -9.77 30.13
N VAL A 753 5.89 -9.26 28.91
CA VAL A 753 4.54 -9.24 28.30
C VAL A 753 3.98 -10.66 28.23
N LEU A 754 4.80 -11.66 27.88
CA LEU A 754 4.40 -13.07 27.79
C LEU A 754 4.00 -13.66 29.15
N GLU A 755 4.75 -13.34 30.20
CA GLU A 755 4.43 -13.78 31.56
C GLU A 755 3.13 -13.15 32.05
N ASN A 756 2.92 -11.86 31.77
CA ASN A 756 1.65 -11.19 32.03
C ASN A 756 0.52 -11.87 31.24
N ALA A 757 0.70 -12.19 29.96
CA ALA A 757 -0.30 -12.92 29.18
C ALA A 757 -0.66 -14.28 29.81
N LYS A 758 0.33 -15.10 30.16
CA LYS A 758 0.11 -16.39 30.86
C LYS A 758 -0.66 -16.21 32.16
N ASN A 759 -0.31 -15.19 32.95
CA ASN A 759 -1.00 -14.86 34.21
C ASN A 759 -2.46 -14.40 33.97
N ASN A 760 -2.79 -13.91 32.78
CA ASN A 760 -4.15 -13.53 32.36
C ASN A 760 -4.90 -14.64 31.61
N GLY A 761 -4.42 -15.90 31.70
CA GLY A 761 -5.12 -17.09 31.21
C GLY A 761 -4.86 -17.44 29.75
N PHE A 762 -3.88 -16.81 29.09
CA PHE A 762 -3.53 -17.15 27.71
C PHE A 762 -2.83 -18.52 27.63
N GLN A 763 -3.27 -19.33 26.67
CA GLN A 763 -2.56 -20.51 26.19
C GLN A 763 -1.43 -20.04 25.26
N VAL A 764 -0.20 -20.46 25.53
CA VAL A 764 0.97 -20.09 24.71
C VAL A 764 1.53 -21.34 24.05
N VAL A 765 1.68 -21.30 22.72
CA VAL A 765 2.29 -22.37 21.92
C VAL A 765 3.42 -21.80 21.07
N THR A 766 4.42 -22.63 20.79
CA THR A 766 5.66 -22.24 20.09
C THR A 766 6.05 -23.18 18.96
N THR A 767 5.35 -24.31 18.81
CA THR A 767 5.59 -25.29 17.74
C THR A 767 4.30 -25.74 17.08
N ALA A 768 4.42 -26.34 15.88
CA ALA A 768 3.31 -26.92 15.14
C ALA A 768 2.57 -28.02 15.94
N ASP A 769 3.30 -28.87 16.66
CA ASP A 769 2.70 -29.94 17.49
C ASP A 769 1.92 -29.38 18.68
N GLU A 770 2.46 -28.35 19.34
CA GLU A 770 1.76 -27.65 20.42
C GLU A 770 0.49 -26.96 19.91
N LEU A 771 0.56 -26.27 18.76
CA LEU A 771 -0.60 -25.68 18.11
C LEU A 771 -1.65 -26.75 17.76
N ALA A 772 -1.23 -27.88 17.20
CA ALA A 772 -2.12 -28.98 16.85
C ALA A 772 -2.87 -29.53 18.07
N ALA A 773 -2.22 -29.57 19.25
CA ALA A 773 -2.79 -30.08 20.49
C ALA A 773 -3.87 -29.18 21.13
N VAL A 774 -3.96 -27.90 20.76
CA VAL A 774 -4.98 -26.99 21.31
C VAL A 774 -6.37 -27.42 20.85
N THR A 775 -7.34 -27.56 21.75
CA THR A 775 -8.69 -28.06 21.40
C THR A 775 -9.79 -27.00 21.49
N ALA A 776 -9.54 -25.90 22.18
CA ALA A 776 -10.47 -24.77 22.29
C ALA A 776 -9.69 -23.47 22.53
N ALA A 777 -10.22 -22.36 22.03
CA ALA A 777 -9.73 -21.01 22.33
C ALA A 777 -10.92 -20.05 22.37
N ASP A 778 -10.99 -19.22 23.42
CA ASP A 778 -12.03 -18.22 23.64
C ASP A 778 -11.53 -17.14 24.60
N GLN A 779 -12.39 -16.20 25.03
CA GLN A 779 -12.00 -15.13 25.94
C GLN A 779 -11.54 -15.59 27.34
N HIS A 780 -11.89 -16.80 27.79
CA HIS A 780 -11.42 -17.37 29.07
C HIS A 780 -10.05 -18.02 28.93
N SER A 781 -9.79 -18.67 27.79
CA SER A 781 -8.51 -19.30 27.47
C SER A 781 -8.05 -18.95 26.05
N PRO A 782 -7.69 -17.68 25.81
CA PRO A 782 -7.28 -17.22 24.48
C PRO A 782 -5.95 -17.85 24.08
N LEU A 783 -5.72 -18.04 22.77
CA LEU A 783 -4.51 -18.68 22.24
C LEU A 783 -3.55 -17.64 21.65
N ILE A 784 -2.28 -17.73 22.05
CA ILE A 784 -1.15 -17.05 21.41
C ILE A 784 -0.15 -18.09 20.90
N GLY A 785 0.15 -18.05 19.61
CA GLY A 785 1.22 -18.82 18.97
C GLY A 785 2.38 -17.92 18.56
N LEU A 786 3.58 -18.19 19.08
CA LEU A 786 4.81 -17.45 18.79
C LEU A 786 5.87 -18.43 18.26
N PHE A 787 5.95 -18.57 16.94
CA PHE A 787 6.71 -19.64 16.26
C PHE A 787 8.13 -19.24 15.83
N SER A 788 8.51 -17.98 16.01
CA SER A 788 9.85 -17.46 15.71
C SER A 788 10.16 -16.25 16.60
N PRO A 789 11.44 -16.00 16.97
CA PRO A 789 11.84 -14.77 17.66
C PRO A 789 11.46 -13.50 16.88
N GLY A 790 11.62 -13.53 15.55
CA GLY A 790 11.23 -12.46 14.64
C GLY A 790 10.20 -12.95 13.63
N ASN A 791 10.33 -12.55 12.36
CA ASN A 791 9.52 -13.12 11.27
C ASN A 791 9.71 -14.64 11.18
N MET A 792 8.69 -15.36 10.72
CA MET A 792 8.81 -16.78 10.41
C MET A 792 9.69 -16.96 9.16
N PRO A 793 10.45 -18.06 9.04
CA PRO A 793 11.29 -18.31 7.88
C PRO A 793 10.46 -18.51 6.61
N ARG A 794 10.91 -17.93 5.50
CA ARG A 794 10.29 -18.03 4.17
C ARG A 794 10.17 -19.49 3.70
N ASN A 795 9.19 -19.77 2.84
CA ASN A 795 8.94 -21.07 2.23
C ASN A 795 10.10 -21.53 1.35
N PHE A 796 10.55 -20.66 0.44
CA PHE A 796 11.65 -20.95 -0.48
C PHE A 796 12.92 -20.23 -0.04
N LEU A 797 14.06 -20.82 -0.43
CA LEU A 797 15.38 -20.28 -0.20
C LEU A 797 15.58 -19.03 -1.06
N GLU A 798 16.19 -18.02 -0.46
CA GLU A 798 16.48 -16.73 -1.07
C GLU A 798 17.33 -16.85 -2.35
N THR A 799 16.96 -16.04 -3.33
CA THR A 799 17.75 -15.69 -4.51
C THR A 799 18.31 -14.29 -4.38
N ILE A 800 19.56 -14.09 -4.82
CA ILE A 800 20.20 -12.76 -4.83
C ILE A 800 20.23 -12.25 -6.26
N PRO A 801 19.58 -11.11 -6.58
CA PRO A 801 19.55 -10.57 -7.94
C PRO A 801 20.88 -9.91 -8.30
N THR A 802 21.19 -9.84 -9.60
CA THR A 802 22.42 -9.22 -10.13
C THR A 802 22.13 -8.28 -11.29
N GLU A 803 23.05 -7.36 -11.59
CA GLU A 803 22.92 -6.44 -12.75
C GLU A 803 22.92 -7.17 -14.09
N ASP A 804 23.37 -8.43 -14.15
CA ASP A 804 23.40 -9.26 -15.35
C ASP A 804 22.49 -10.50 -15.24
N GLY A 805 21.62 -10.58 -14.23
CA GLY A 805 20.79 -11.76 -13.98
C GLY A 805 19.76 -12.05 -15.08
N TYR A 806 19.45 -11.06 -15.92
CA TYR A 806 18.64 -11.21 -17.13
C TYR A 806 19.39 -11.96 -18.27
N LYS A 807 20.73 -12.02 -18.20
CA LYS A 807 21.64 -12.69 -19.14
C LYS A 807 22.10 -14.07 -18.65
N ALA A 808 21.53 -14.59 -17.57
CA ALA A 808 21.98 -15.85 -16.98
C ALA A 808 21.98 -17.00 -18.00
N ASP A 809 23.13 -17.65 -18.18
CA ASP A 809 23.30 -18.80 -19.11
C ASP A 809 22.34 -19.97 -18.78
N THR A 810 21.95 -20.07 -17.51
CA THR A 810 20.97 -21.04 -17.01
C THR A 810 19.99 -20.36 -16.07
N ALA A 811 18.71 -20.48 -16.34
CA ALA A 811 17.65 -20.01 -15.44
C ALA A 811 17.69 -20.77 -14.11
N ALA A 812 17.54 -20.05 -12.99
CA ALA A 812 17.58 -20.62 -11.66
C ALA A 812 16.26 -21.34 -11.32
N ALA A 813 16.35 -22.41 -10.51
CA ALA A 813 15.18 -23.04 -9.91
C ALA A 813 15.18 -22.77 -8.41
N CYS A 814 14.04 -22.35 -7.88
CA CYS A 814 13.86 -22.17 -6.44
C CYS A 814 14.04 -23.49 -5.69
N GLN A 815 14.48 -23.39 -4.44
CA GLN A 815 14.67 -24.52 -3.54
C GLN A 815 13.84 -24.29 -2.28
N LEU A 816 13.42 -25.36 -1.60
CA LEU A 816 12.79 -25.24 -0.29
C LEU A 816 13.80 -24.67 0.71
N ASN A 817 13.33 -23.78 1.60
CA ASN A 817 14.19 -23.19 2.61
C ASN A 817 14.46 -24.20 3.75
N PRO A 818 15.72 -24.64 3.97
CA PRO A 818 16.04 -25.56 5.06
C PRO A 818 15.83 -24.97 6.45
N ALA A 819 15.76 -23.63 6.59
CA ALA A 819 15.43 -22.98 7.85
C ALA A 819 13.95 -23.14 8.25
N ARG A 820 13.07 -23.46 7.27
CA ARG A 820 11.65 -23.74 7.53
C ARG A 820 11.47 -25.20 7.91
N THR A 821 11.60 -25.49 9.20
CA THR A 821 11.49 -26.86 9.74
C THR A 821 10.02 -27.27 9.94
N ALA A 822 9.78 -28.57 10.14
CA ALA A 822 8.44 -29.10 10.44
C ALA A 822 7.89 -28.64 11.81
N GLU A 823 8.73 -28.07 12.68
CA GLU A 823 8.30 -27.51 13.97
C GLU A 823 7.59 -26.15 13.78
N ILE A 824 7.80 -25.49 12.65
CA ILE A 824 7.18 -24.20 12.33
C ILE A 824 5.94 -24.47 11.49
N PRO A 825 4.73 -24.12 11.96
CA PRO A 825 3.50 -24.38 11.21
C PRO A 825 3.46 -23.59 9.91
N SER A 826 2.87 -24.16 8.86
CA SER A 826 2.57 -23.42 7.62
C SER A 826 1.46 -22.40 7.81
N LEU A 827 1.38 -21.39 6.94
CA LEU A 827 0.28 -20.43 6.99
C LEU A 827 -1.08 -21.12 6.79
N SER A 828 -1.13 -22.15 5.94
CA SER A 828 -2.31 -22.99 5.74
C SER A 828 -2.71 -23.80 7.00
N ALA A 829 -1.73 -24.31 7.75
CA ALA A 829 -1.98 -25.03 9.01
C ALA A 829 -2.48 -24.08 10.11
N MET A 830 -1.86 -22.90 10.23
CA MET A 830 -2.32 -21.85 11.16
C MET A 830 -3.74 -21.38 10.83
N THR A 831 -4.03 -21.16 9.54
CA THR A 831 -5.36 -20.75 9.05
C THR A 831 -6.41 -21.80 9.37
N THR A 832 -6.17 -23.06 9.02
CA THR A 832 -7.10 -24.17 9.31
C THR A 832 -7.38 -24.26 10.80
N LYS A 833 -6.33 -24.19 11.63
CA LYS A 833 -6.47 -24.30 13.08
C LYS A 833 -7.23 -23.11 13.66
N ALA A 834 -6.94 -21.90 13.21
CA ALA A 834 -7.65 -20.70 13.64
C ALA A 834 -9.14 -20.79 13.33
N MET A 835 -9.51 -21.16 12.10
CA MET A 835 -10.92 -21.30 11.70
C MET A 835 -11.65 -22.37 12.54
N ASP A 836 -11.02 -23.52 12.81
CA ASP A 836 -11.61 -24.57 13.65
C ASP A 836 -11.83 -24.13 15.12
N LEU A 837 -10.92 -23.33 15.69
CA LEU A 837 -11.04 -22.82 17.05
C LEU A 837 -12.01 -21.64 17.18
N LEU A 838 -12.10 -20.81 16.13
CA LEU A 838 -12.97 -19.64 16.06
C LEU A 838 -14.43 -20.00 15.75
N ALA A 839 -14.67 -21.14 15.09
CA ALA A 839 -16.02 -21.62 14.77
C ALA A 839 -16.93 -21.65 16.01
N ASN A 840 -18.06 -20.95 15.94
CA ASN A 840 -19.05 -20.85 17.02
C ASN A 840 -20.43 -20.46 16.48
N GLU A 841 -21.43 -20.27 17.35
CA GLU A 841 -22.80 -19.92 16.92
C GLU A 841 -22.95 -18.49 16.37
N ASN A 842 -22.25 -17.51 16.94
CA ASN A 842 -22.28 -16.10 16.53
C ASN A 842 -21.40 -15.79 15.31
N GLY A 843 -20.44 -16.67 15.00
CA GLY A 843 -19.48 -16.50 13.93
C GLY A 843 -18.18 -15.81 14.33
N PHE A 844 -17.33 -15.51 13.36
CA PHE A 844 -16.00 -14.94 13.61
C PHE A 844 -15.50 -14.00 12.49
N PHE A 845 -14.58 -13.12 12.86
CA PHE A 845 -13.70 -12.41 11.93
C PHE A 845 -12.27 -12.92 12.07
N LEU A 846 -11.60 -13.19 10.96
CA LEU A 846 -10.21 -13.67 10.92
C LEU A 846 -9.42 -12.88 9.87
N GLN A 847 -8.29 -12.30 10.27
CA GLN A 847 -7.28 -11.81 9.33
C GLN A 847 -6.15 -12.85 9.21
N VAL A 848 -5.68 -13.08 7.98
CA VAL A 848 -4.55 -13.96 7.67
C VAL A 848 -3.60 -13.22 6.74
N GLU A 849 -2.31 -13.20 7.07
CA GLU A 849 -1.30 -12.49 6.29
C GLU A 849 -0.17 -13.40 5.82
N GLY A 850 0.11 -13.35 4.51
CA GLY A 850 1.36 -13.79 3.90
C GLY A 850 2.32 -12.61 3.81
N ALA A 851 3.12 -12.40 4.87
CA ALA A 851 3.80 -11.12 5.11
C ALA A 851 5.13 -10.96 4.37
N SER A 852 5.82 -12.07 4.07
CA SER A 852 7.17 -12.00 3.49
C SER A 852 7.17 -12.01 1.96
N ILE A 853 6.01 -11.82 1.32
CA ILE A 853 5.93 -11.48 -0.11
C ILE A 853 6.62 -10.12 -0.30
N ASP A 854 6.10 -9.06 0.33
CA ASP A 854 6.70 -7.72 0.44
C ASP A 854 8.17 -7.79 0.90
N LYS A 855 8.44 -8.46 2.02
CA LYS A 855 9.80 -8.48 2.59
C LYS A 855 10.83 -9.12 1.65
N ALA A 856 10.43 -10.11 0.86
CA ALA A 856 11.32 -10.68 -0.16
C ALA A 856 11.47 -9.75 -1.36
N ASP A 857 10.43 -9.01 -1.71
CA ASP A 857 10.45 -8.04 -2.80
C ASP A 857 11.36 -6.84 -2.46
N HIS A 858 11.38 -6.37 -1.19
CA HIS A 858 12.39 -5.41 -0.66
C HIS A 858 13.83 -5.88 -0.89
N ASP A 859 14.09 -7.18 -0.71
CA ASP A 859 15.40 -7.81 -0.89
C ASP A 859 15.73 -8.10 -2.38
N GLY A 860 14.77 -7.91 -3.29
CA GLY A 860 14.88 -8.36 -4.68
C GLY A 860 14.95 -9.89 -4.82
N ASP A 861 14.40 -10.62 -3.83
CA ASP A 861 14.42 -12.08 -3.72
C ASP A 861 13.20 -12.72 -4.42
N ALA A 862 13.41 -13.06 -5.69
CA ALA A 862 12.38 -13.68 -6.54
C ALA A 862 11.82 -15.00 -5.96
N CYS A 863 12.69 -15.89 -5.48
CA CYS A 863 12.25 -17.18 -4.95
C CYS A 863 11.53 -17.04 -3.61
N GLY A 864 12.01 -16.19 -2.70
CA GLY A 864 11.33 -15.89 -1.45
C GLY A 864 9.92 -15.34 -1.70
N GLN A 865 9.80 -14.34 -2.58
CA GLN A 865 8.51 -13.71 -2.94
C GLN A 865 7.51 -14.75 -3.47
N ILE A 866 7.92 -15.57 -4.44
CA ILE A 866 7.07 -16.60 -5.03
C ILE A 866 6.71 -17.69 -4.02
N GLY A 867 7.65 -18.10 -3.17
CA GLY A 867 7.43 -19.11 -2.14
C GLY A 867 6.44 -18.68 -1.07
N GLU A 868 6.46 -17.40 -0.68
CA GLU A 868 5.51 -16.85 0.28
C GLU A 868 4.11 -16.68 -0.33
N LEU A 869 4.03 -16.35 -1.61
CA LEU A 869 2.75 -16.31 -2.34
C LEU A 869 2.15 -17.72 -2.49
N ASP A 870 2.96 -18.74 -2.72
CA ASP A 870 2.52 -20.15 -2.70
C ASP A 870 1.97 -20.57 -1.33
N ASP A 871 2.57 -20.10 -0.22
CA ASP A 871 2.08 -20.38 1.14
C ASP A 871 0.75 -19.66 1.43
N LEU A 872 0.60 -18.42 0.94
CA LEU A 872 -0.67 -17.68 1.02
C LEU A 872 -1.77 -18.34 0.19
N ASP A 873 -1.49 -18.75 -1.04
CA ASP A 873 -2.46 -19.43 -1.90
C ASP A 873 -2.96 -20.73 -1.24
N GLN A 874 -2.06 -21.52 -0.62
CA GLN A 874 -2.44 -22.70 0.15
C GLN A 874 -3.31 -22.37 1.37
N ALA A 875 -3.11 -21.21 2.00
CA ALA A 875 -3.95 -20.75 3.12
C ALA A 875 -5.35 -20.36 2.64
N VAL A 876 -5.47 -19.72 1.48
CA VAL A 876 -6.77 -19.43 0.84
C VAL A 876 -7.49 -20.73 0.46
N GLN A 877 -6.78 -21.71 -0.12
CA GLN A 877 -7.34 -23.04 -0.39
C GLN A 877 -7.85 -23.74 0.88
N ALA A 878 -7.13 -23.59 2.01
CA ALA A 878 -7.56 -24.15 3.28
C ALA A 878 -8.87 -23.54 3.77
N ALA A 879 -9.06 -22.22 3.65
CA ALA A 879 -10.33 -21.56 3.98
C ALA A 879 -11.46 -21.99 3.04
N GLN A 880 -11.22 -22.05 1.73
CA GLN A 880 -12.21 -22.56 0.76
C GLN A 880 -12.62 -24.01 1.07
N ALA A 881 -11.66 -24.87 1.44
CA ALA A 881 -11.92 -26.24 1.84
C ALA A 881 -12.74 -26.30 3.15
N TRP A 882 -12.44 -25.44 4.11
CA TRP A 882 -13.21 -25.32 5.35
C TRP A 882 -14.65 -24.92 5.08
N VAL A 883 -14.88 -23.87 4.28
CA VAL A 883 -16.23 -23.40 3.90
C VAL A 883 -17.02 -24.49 3.18
N LYS A 884 -16.39 -25.19 2.23
CA LYS A 884 -17.00 -26.32 1.53
C LYS A 884 -17.36 -27.47 2.47
N LYS A 885 -16.53 -27.75 3.47
CA LYS A 885 -16.71 -28.84 4.44
C LYS A 885 -17.83 -28.52 5.45
N THR A 886 -17.88 -27.30 5.96
CA THR A 886 -18.82 -26.90 7.03
C THR A 886 -20.14 -26.38 6.49
N GLY A 887 -20.14 -25.81 5.27
CA GLY A 887 -21.30 -25.14 4.69
C GLY A 887 -21.65 -23.82 5.37
N GLU A 888 -20.76 -23.29 6.21
CA GLU A 888 -21.03 -22.03 6.92
C GLU A 888 -20.93 -20.82 5.98
N PRO A 889 -21.93 -19.92 5.95
CA PRO A 889 -21.88 -18.71 5.14
C PRO A 889 -20.66 -17.87 5.53
N THR A 890 -19.67 -17.78 4.65
CA THR A 890 -18.39 -17.15 4.96
C THR A 890 -17.98 -16.27 3.81
N LEU A 891 -17.70 -14.99 4.09
CA LEU A 891 -17.04 -14.09 3.16
C LEU A 891 -15.55 -14.37 3.20
N ILE A 892 -14.96 -14.72 2.06
CA ILE A 892 -13.50 -14.79 1.88
C ILE A 892 -13.10 -13.61 1.01
N VAL A 893 -12.16 -12.79 1.48
CA VAL A 893 -11.55 -11.71 0.70
C VAL A 893 -10.04 -11.94 0.62
N VAL A 894 -9.45 -11.75 -0.56
CA VAL A 894 -8.00 -11.77 -0.78
C VAL A 894 -7.58 -10.48 -1.49
N THR A 895 -6.60 -9.78 -0.94
CA THR A 895 -6.00 -8.59 -1.55
C THR A 895 -4.58 -8.36 -1.02
N ALA A 896 -3.97 -7.24 -1.39
CA ALA A 896 -2.67 -6.79 -0.92
C ALA A 896 -2.79 -5.38 -0.37
N ASP A 897 -1.97 -5.02 0.60
CA ASP A 897 -2.01 -3.70 1.21
C ASP A 897 -1.53 -2.57 0.26
N HIS A 898 -0.51 -2.86 -0.57
CA HIS A 898 -0.01 -2.02 -1.67
C HIS A 898 0.67 -2.87 -2.78
N ALA A 899 1.06 -2.22 -3.88
CA ALA A 899 1.86 -2.85 -4.95
C ALA A 899 3.36 -2.75 -4.65
N HIS A 900 4.19 -3.54 -5.34
CA HIS A 900 5.64 -3.58 -5.11
C HIS A 900 6.45 -3.41 -6.42
N THR A 901 7.77 -3.62 -6.34
CA THR A 901 8.75 -3.25 -7.37
C THR A 901 8.90 -4.29 -8.49
N SER A 902 8.62 -5.57 -8.22
CA SER A 902 9.03 -6.66 -9.11
C SER A 902 8.34 -6.53 -10.47
N GLN A 903 9.09 -6.58 -11.57
CA GLN A 903 8.55 -6.52 -12.93
C GLN A 903 8.98 -7.74 -13.73
N ILE A 904 8.01 -8.43 -14.34
CA ILE A 904 8.30 -9.47 -15.34
C ILE A 904 8.78 -8.80 -16.62
N THR A 905 10.07 -8.94 -16.96
CA THR A 905 10.69 -8.33 -18.14
C THR A 905 11.06 -9.37 -19.19
N ALA A 906 11.37 -8.91 -20.41
CA ALA A 906 11.79 -9.79 -21.48
C ALA A 906 13.12 -10.48 -21.14
N VAL A 907 13.19 -11.79 -21.36
CA VAL A 907 14.42 -12.57 -21.13
C VAL A 907 15.54 -12.06 -22.02
N GLY A 908 16.73 -11.86 -21.44
CA GLY A 908 17.91 -11.37 -22.15
C GLY A 908 17.95 -9.85 -22.39
N ALA A 909 16.94 -9.09 -21.96
CA ALA A 909 16.91 -7.63 -22.08
C ALA A 909 17.55 -6.95 -20.86
N ASP A 910 18.41 -5.96 -21.12
CA ASP A 910 19.08 -5.19 -20.07
C ASP A 910 18.07 -4.28 -19.32
N THR A 911 18.27 -4.06 -18.02
CA THR A 911 17.43 -3.21 -17.15
C THR A 911 18.26 -2.16 -16.42
N ALA A 912 17.62 -1.17 -15.79
CA ALA A 912 18.32 -0.16 -14.97
C ALA A 912 18.81 -0.72 -13.63
N GLY A 913 18.06 -1.68 -13.07
CA GLY A 913 18.32 -2.28 -11.76
C GLY A 913 18.85 -3.70 -11.84
N LEU A 914 18.53 -4.48 -10.81
CA LEU A 914 18.95 -5.88 -10.69
C LEU A 914 17.89 -6.81 -11.27
N ALA A 915 18.28 -8.02 -11.66
CA ALA A 915 17.38 -9.02 -12.20
C ALA A 915 17.73 -10.43 -11.74
N THR A 916 16.74 -11.33 -11.82
CA THR A 916 16.88 -12.78 -11.66
C THR A 916 16.09 -13.49 -12.74
N THR A 917 16.67 -14.48 -13.41
CA THR A 917 15.96 -15.32 -14.38
C THR A 917 15.68 -16.70 -13.78
N LEU A 918 14.40 -17.09 -13.78
CA LEU A 918 13.89 -18.32 -13.18
C LEU A 918 13.34 -19.29 -14.23
N LEU A 919 13.52 -20.59 -14.00
CA LEU A 919 12.89 -21.66 -14.77
C LEU A 919 11.50 -21.96 -14.21
N THR A 920 10.46 -21.76 -15.01
CA THR A 920 9.05 -21.89 -14.58
C THR A 920 8.52 -23.33 -14.71
N ALA A 921 7.26 -23.54 -14.31
CA ALA A 921 6.53 -24.79 -14.52
C ALA A 921 6.28 -25.12 -16.00
N ASP A 922 6.30 -24.13 -16.91
CA ASP A 922 6.24 -24.37 -18.37
C ASP A 922 7.55 -24.97 -18.92
N GLY A 923 8.63 -24.90 -18.14
CA GLY A 923 9.98 -25.29 -18.58
C GLY A 923 10.71 -24.19 -19.35
N ASP A 924 10.17 -22.97 -19.37
CA ASP A 924 10.72 -21.82 -20.08
C ASP A 924 11.20 -20.73 -19.10
N PRO A 925 12.21 -19.92 -19.46
CA PRO A 925 12.76 -18.89 -18.58
C PRO A 925 11.84 -17.67 -18.44
N MET A 926 11.71 -17.15 -17.22
CA MET A 926 11.06 -15.87 -16.90
C MET A 926 12.04 -14.98 -16.15
N THR A 927 12.18 -13.71 -16.54
CA THR A 927 13.04 -12.74 -15.85
C THR A 927 12.21 -11.81 -14.98
N LEU A 928 12.59 -11.68 -13.70
CA LEU A 928 12.08 -10.65 -12.78
C LEU A 928 13.15 -9.57 -12.57
N SER A 929 12.73 -8.31 -12.60
CA SER A 929 13.59 -7.14 -12.49
C SER A 929 13.13 -6.22 -11.35
N TYR A 930 14.10 -5.59 -10.68
CA TYR A 930 13.94 -4.76 -9.49
C TYR A 930 14.69 -3.44 -9.68
N ASN A 931 13.95 -2.35 -9.89
CA ASN A 931 14.51 -1.13 -10.53
C ASN A 931 14.32 0.17 -9.72
N ASN A 932 13.79 0.11 -8.50
CA ASN A 932 13.42 1.31 -7.75
C ASN A 932 14.14 1.45 -6.39
N SER A 933 15.18 0.66 -6.14
CA SER A 933 16.15 0.93 -5.08
C SER A 933 16.99 2.18 -5.41
N VAL A 934 17.58 2.78 -4.38
CA VAL A 934 18.55 3.89 -4.52
C VAL A 934 19.91 3.41 -5.03
N ILE A 935 20.20 2.11 -4.97
CA ILE A 935 21.49 1.51 -5.32
C ILE A 935 21.34 0.09 -5.89
N ASN A 936 22.24 -0.30 -6.80
CA ASN A 936 22.36 -1.65 -7.37
C ASN A 936 23.39 -2.51 -6.59
N ASP A 937 23.32 -2.53 -5.27
CA ASP A 937 24.18 -3.38 -4.44
C ASP A 937 23.34 -4.09 -3.36
N PRO A 938 22.91 -5.35 -3.57
CA PRO A 938 22.03 -6.06 -2.65
C PRO A 938 22.67 -6.35 -1.29
N LYS A 939 23.95 -5.99 -1.09
CA LYS A 939 24.67 -6.13 0.20
C LYS A 939 24.81 -4.82 0.96
N ALA A 940 24.45 -3.70 0.36
CA ALA A 940 24.55 -2.40 1.01
C ALA A 940 23.41 -2.22 2.02
N ASP A 941 23.69 -1.64 3.18
CA ASP A 941 22.65 -1.32 4.19
C ASP A 941 21.57 -0.36 3.66
N SER A 942 21.85 0.38 2.58
CA SER A 942 20.92 1.28 1.90
C SER A 942 20.14 0.63 0.76
N TYR A 943 20.35 -0.66 0.48
CA TYR A 943 19.62 -1.39 -0.54
C TYR A 943 18.25 -1.79 0.00
N ASP A 944 17.23 -1.33 -0.71
CA ASP A 944 15.84 -1.47 -0.32
C ASP A 944 14.99 -1.19 -1.56
N GLN A 945 14.34 -2.20 -2.11
CA GLN A 945 13.39 -1.96 -3.20
C GLN A 945 12.10 -1.37 -2.63
N GLY A 946 11.69 -0.21 -3.14
CA GLY A 946 10.53 0.49 -2.57
C GLY A 946 9.18 -0.06 -3.03
N HIS A 947 8.14 0.20 -2.25
CA HIS A 947 6.76 -0.02 -2.67
C HIS A 947 6.37 0.84 -3.88
N THR A 948 5.25 0.50 -4.52
CA THR A 948 4.70 1.27 -5.64
C THR A 948 3.23 1.65 -5.45
N GLY A 949 2.80 2.72 -6.12
CA GLY A 949 1.49 3.34 -5.96
C GLY A 949 0.39 2.83 -6.92
N ALA A 950 0.64 1.76 -7.69
CA ALA A 950 -0.33 1.24 -8.66
C ALA A 950 -1.56 0.63 -7.95
N GLN A 951 -2.78 0.90 -8.44
CA GLN A 951 -3.97 0.18 -7.96
C GLN A 951 -3.80 -1.33 -8.15
N LEU A 952 -4.43 -2.13 -7.29
CA LEU A 952 -4.23 -3.58 -7.31
C LEU A 952 -5.52 -4.36 -7.06
N ARG A 953 -5.46 -5.66 -7.35
CA ARG A 953 -6.58 -6.61 -7.25
C ARG A 953 -7.14 -6.76 -5.83
N VAL A 954 -8.47 -6.70 -5.73
CA VAL A 954 -9.26 -7.23 -4.61
C VAL A 954 -10.19 -8.31 -5.14
N ALA A 955 -10.27 -9.44 -4.45
CA ALA A 955 -11.08 -10.58 -4.89
C ALA A 955 -11.84 -11.20 -3.72
N ALA A 956 -13.05 -11.70 -3.97
CA ALA A 956 -13.89 -12.24 -2.92
C ALA A 956 -14.85 -13.36 -3.39
N SER A 957 -15.26 -14.19 -2.43
CA SER A 957 -16.29 -15.23 -2.57
C SER A 957 -17.17 -15.31 -1.32
N GLY A 958 -18.42 -15.73 -1.49
CA GLY A 958 -19.39 -15.87 -0.41
C GLY A 958 -20.30 -14.64 -0.23
N PRO A 959 -21.12 -14.59 0.83
CA PRO A 959 -22.11 -13.52 1.02
C PRO A 959 -21.45 -12.14 1.11
N GLY A 960 -21.88 -11.20 0.27
CA GLY A 960 -21.35 -9.83 0.22
C GLY A 960 -20.13 -9.65 -0.69
N ALA A 961 -19.63 -10.71 -1.33
CA ALA A 961 -18.42 -10.68 -2.15
C ALA A 961 -18.54 -9.80 -3.39
N GLU A 962 -19.73 -9.65 -3.95
CA GLU A 962 -20.01 -8.81 -5.10
C GLU A 962 -19.66 -7.33 -4.88
N ASN A 963 -19.56 -6.88 -3.62
CA ASN A 963 -19.24 -5.49 -3.29
C ASN A 963 -17.78 -5.09 -3.56
N VAL A 964 -16.91 -6.03 -3.94
CA VAL A 964 -15.53 -5.74 -4.38
C VAL A 964 -15.43 -5.42 -5.87
N ILE A 965 -16.51 -5.59 -6.64
CA ILE A 965 -16.49 -5.47 -8.11
C ILE A 965 -16.26 -4.02 -8.55
N GLY A 966 -15.47 -3.85 -9.61
CA GLY A 966 -15.12 -2.52 -10.15
C GLY A 966 -14.06 -1.84 -9.31
N ARG A 967 -14.02 -0.50 -9.36
CA ARG A 967 -13.05 0.27 -8.56
C ARG A 967 -13.61 0.78 -7.23
N THR A 968 -12.88 0.47 -6.17
CA THR A 968 -13.07 0.93 -4.78
C THR A 968 -11.83 1.68 -4.25
N ASP A 969 -11.89 2.19 -3.04
CA ASP A 969 -10.71 2.50 -2.23
C ASP A 969 -10.54 1.43 -1.13
N GLN A 970 -9.32 1.24 -0.63
CA GLN A 970 -9.03 0.33 0.47
C GLN A 970 -9.87 0.59 1.73
N THR A 971 -10.33 1.83 1.94
CA THR A 971 -11.28 2.15 3.03
C THR A 971 -12.69 1.58 2.81
N ASP A 972 -13.12 1.32 1.57
CA ASP A 972 -14.41 0.65 1.28
C ASP A 972 -14.40 -0.81 1.76
N LEU A 973 -13.23 -1.47 1.78
CA LEU A 973 -13.09 -2.85 2.26
C LEU A 973 -13.53 -3.00 3.73
N HIS A 974 -13.28 -1.97 4.56
CA HIS A 974 -13.76 -1.91 5.93
C HIS A 974 -15.28 -2.14 6.00
N TYR A 975 -16.03 -1.39 5.21
CA TYR A 975 -17.48 -1.42 5.21
C TYR A 975 -18.02 -2.65 4.49
N THR A 976 -17.35 -3.15 3.45
CA THR A 976 -17.69 -4.43 2.79
C THR A 976 -17.71 -5.57 3.81
N VAL A 977 -16.68 -5.68 4.65
CA VAL A 977 -16.61 -6.75 5.66
C VAL A 977 -17.61 -6.53 6.80
N LEU A 978 -17.77 -5.29 7.32
CA LEU A 978 -18.74 -5.01 8.37
C LEU A 978 -20.18 -5.28 7.94
N ASN A 979 -20.55 -4.84 6.73
CA ASN A 979 -21.89 -5.04 6.18
C ASN A 979 -22.18 -6.52 5.95
N ALA A 980 -21.20 -7.29 5.42
CA ALA A 980 -21.35 -8.73 5.26
C ALA A 980 -21.59 -9.43 6.60
N LEU A 981 -20.88 -9.04 7.68
CA LEU A 981 -21.05 -9.61 9.02
C LEU A 981 -22.28 -9.08 9.79
N GLY A 982 -22.99 -8.08 9.27
CA GLY A 982 -24.07 -7.39 9.99
C GLY A 982 -23.58 -6.69 11.28
N VAL A 983 -22.35 -6.19 11.26
CA VAL A 983 -21.74 -5.40 12.34
C VAL A 983 -22.04 -3.92 12.09
N ASP A 984 -22.24 -3.15 13.16
CA ASP A 984 -22.53 -1.73 13.07
C ASP A 984 -21.37 -0.95 12.42
N THR A 985 -21.70 -0.13 11.42
CA THR A 985 -20.77 0.71 10.68
C THR A 985 -20.42 2.00 11.42
N GLU A 986 -21.20 2.43 12.41
CA GLU A 986 -20.90 3.64 13.18
C GLU A 986 -19.63 3.45 14.04
N SER A 987 -18.71 4.41 13.97
CA SER A 987 -17.50 4.41 14.78
C SER A 987 -17.76 4.95 16.18
N ALA A 988 -17.35 4.21 17.21
CA ALA A 988 -17.41 4.64 18.60
C ALA A 988 -16.08 5.24 19.07
N PRO A 989 -16.07 6.18 20.03
CA PRO A 989 -14.82 6.65 20.64
C PRO A 989 -14.04 5.51 21.28
N VAL A 990 -12.74 5.44 21.00
CA VAL A 990 -11.85 4.47 21.63
C VAL A 990 -11.39 5.02 22.98
N ALA A 991 -11.78 4.36 24.09
CA ALA A 991 -11.42 4.80 25.45
C ALA A 991 -10.05 4.28 25.88
N ASP A 992 -9.28 5.07 26.64
CA ASP A 992 -8.06 4.61 27.31
C ASP A 992 -8.46 3.89 28.61
N LEU A 993 -8.17 2.59 28.69
CA LEU A 993 -8.72 1.72 29.75
C LEU A 993 -7.66 1.22 30.73
N PHE A 994 -6.40 1.66 30.61
CA PHE A 994 -5.34 1.30 31.56
C PHE A 994 -5.43 2.18 32.82
N ILE A 995 -5.45 1.53 33.98
CA ILE A 995 -5.44 2.20 35.29
C ILE A 995 -4.22 1.70 36.08
N PRO A 996 -3.23 2.56 36.37
CA PRO A 996 -2.07 2.19 37.18
C PRO A 996 -2.43 1.76 38.61
N ALA A 997 -1.70 0.79 39.17
CA ALA A 997 -1.86 0.36 40.56
C ALA A 997 -1.31 1.41 41.54
N LYS A 998 -2.04 1.69 42.64
CA LYS A 998 -1.57 2.62 43.69
C LYS A 998 -0.38 2.02 44.47
N PRO A 999 0.65 2.81 44.83
CA PRO A 999 1.76 2.35 45.67
C PRO A 999 1.27 1.98 47.08
N ALA A 1000 1.81 0.91 47.67
CA ALA A 1000 1.48 0.44 49.01
C ALA A 1000 2.26 1.23 50.10
N PRO A 1001 1.66 1.54 51.27
CA PRO A 1001 2.34 2.30 52.32
C PRO A 1001 3.28 1.42 53.16
N GLU A 1002 4.51 1.89 53.41
CA GLU A 1002 5.49 1.27 54.33
C GLU A 1002 5.36 1.79 55.79
N PRO A 1003 5.75 1.00 56.81
CA PRO A 1003 5.49 1.29 58.23
C PRO A 1003 6.52 2.24 58.85
N THR A 1004 6.05 3.16 59.70
CA THR A 1004 6.83 4.25 60.32
C THR A 1004 7.22 3.96 61.77
N ASP A 1005 8.50 4.18 62.12
CA ASP A 1005 8.99 4.37 63.48
C ASP A 1005 9.62 5.78 63.57
N GLU A 1006 9.01 6.68 64.36
CA GLU A 1006 9.55 8.00 64.70
C GLU A 1006 10.36 7.97 66.02
N PRO A 1007 11.26 8.95 66.20
CA PRO A 1007 11.03 9.85 67.32
C PRO A 1007 11.20 11.35 67.00
N THR A 1008 10.31 12.10 67.65
CA THR A 1008 10.06 13.55 67.71
C THR A 1008 11.22 14.41 68.22
N THR A 1009 11.34 15.65 67.71
CA THR A 1009 11.47 16.89 68.52
C THR A 1009 11.13 18.13 67.69
N GLU A 1010 10.07 18.86 68.08
CA GLU A 1010 9.77 20.23 67.64
C GLU A 1010 10.72 21.25 68.30
N PRO A 1011 10.97 22.40 67.67
CA PRO A 1011 11.17 23.65 68.37
C PRO A 1011 10.16 24.73 67.96
N THR A 1012 9.58 25.33 69.01
CA THR A 1012 8.61 26.42 69.02
C THR A 1012 9.24 27.80 68.75
N GLY A 1013 8.55 28.67 67.99
CA GLY A 1013 8.77 30.12 67.98
C GLY A 1013 7.87 30.90 67.01
N GLU A 1014 6.97 31.75 67.54
CA GLU A 1014 5.97 32.58 66.83
C GLU A 1014 6.42 34.08 66.81
N PRO A 1015 5.78 35.01 66.06
CA PRO A 1015 6.02 35.33 64.65
C PRO A 1015 6.53 36.77 64.43
N THR A 1016 7.23 37.03 63.33
CA THR A 1016 7.29 38.37 62.72
C THR A 1016 6.15 38.52 61.72
N ALA A 1017 5.58 39.73 61.65
CA ALA A 1017 4.28 40.06 61.10
C ALA A 1017 3.91 39.35 59.78
N GLU A 1018 2.69 38.80 59.71
CA GLU A 1018 2.17 38.14 58.52
C GLU A 1018 2.18 39.08 57.29
N PRO A 1019 2.86 38.69 56.19
CA PRO A 1019 2.73 39.39 54.91
C PRO A 1019 1.30 39.21 54.38
N LYS A 1020 0.70 40.30 53.87
CA LYS A 1020 -0.69 40.28 53.38
C LYS A 1020 -0.83 39.37 52.16
N PRO A 1021 -1.89 38.55 52.07
CA PRO A 1021 -2.14 37.71 50.91
C PRO A 1021 -2.25 38.53 49.63
N VAL A 1022 -1.54 38.08 48.61
CA VAL A 1022 -1.63 38.59 47.25
C VAL A 1022 -2.84 37.94 46.55
N ALA A 1023 -3.54 38.69 45.68
CA ALA A 1023 -4.73 38.21 44.99
C ALA A 1023 -4.45 37.01 44.06
N PRO A 1024 -5.43 36.13 43.78
CA PRO A 1024 -5.22 34.96 42.92
C PRO A 1024 -4.73 35.38 41.53
N MET A 1025 -3.61 34.81 41.10
CA MET A 1025 -3.02 35.00 39.77
C MET A 1025 -3.75 34.12 38.74
N GLY A 1026 -3.58 34.40 37.44
CA GLY A 1026 -4.32 33.77 36.34
C GLY A 1026 -4.30 32.23 36.33
N LYS A 1027 -5.11 31.61 35.46
CA LYS A 1027 -5.44 30.18 35.53
C LYS A 1027 -4.32 29.19 35.14
N TRP A 1028 -3.22 29.60 34.50
CA TRP A 1028 -2.16 28.68 34.02
C TRP A 1028 -0.87 29.42 33.61
N GLY A 1029 0.32 28.94 34.00
CA GLY A 1029 1.64 29.42 33.56
C GLY A 1029 2.68 29.66 34.68
N PHE A 1030 3.86 30.15 34.31
CA PHE A 1030 4.90 30.63 35.24
C PHE A 1030 4.74 32.14 35.48
N PHE A 1031 4.71 32.57 36.75
CA PHE A 1031 4.42 33.95 37.15
C PHE A 1031 5.63 34.58 37.85
N TYR A 1032 6.38 35.42 37.13
CA TYR A 1032 7.62 36.06 37.59
C TYR A 1032 7.36 37.36 38.33
N VAL A 1033 8.17 37.65 39.35
CA VAL A 1033 8.25 38.96 39.99
C VAL A 1033 9.70 39.38 40.06
N ASP A 1034 9.98 40.60 39.60
CA ASP A 1034 11.35 41.15 39.54
C ASP A 1034 11.77 41.82 40.86
N GLN A 1035 10.89 41.86 41.89
CA GLN A 1035 11.14 42.50 43.18
C GLN A 1035 10.32 41.89 44.33
N TRP A 1036 10.97 41.55 45.44
CA TRP A 1036 10.29 41.02 46.63
C TRP A 1036 9.14 41.90 47.14
N GLY A 1037 8.03 41.26 47.51
CA GLY A 1037 6.85 41.92 48.10
C GLY A 1037 5.84 42.51 47.10
N LYS A 1038 6.03 42.30 45.78
CA LYS A 1038 5.03 42.69 44.77
C LYS A 1038 3.81 41.76 44.79
N PRO A 1039 2.59 42.32 44.64
CA PRO A 1039 1.34 41.55 44.63
C PRO A 1039 0.88 41.11 43.22
N ALA A 1040 1.69 41.28 42.19
CA ALA A 1040 1.31 40.88 40.84
C ALA A 1040 2.57 40.51 40.07
N ALA A 1041 2.44 39.51 39.19
CA ALA A 1041 3.51 39.09 38.31
C ALA A 1041 3.90 40.24 37.35
N ASP A 1042 5.20 40.48 37.21
CA ASP A 1042 5.77 41.37 36.20
C ASP A 1042 5.70 40.70 34.81
N ARG A 1043 5.77 39.36 34.75
CA ARG A 1043 5.64 38.57 33.52
C ARG A 1043 4.95 37.23 33.76
N VAL A 1044 4.24 36.74 32.74
CA VAL A 1044 3.70 35.37 32.70
C VAL A 1044 4.20 34.67 31.44
N ILE A 1045 4.82 33.49 31.58
CA ILE A 1045 5.29 32.69 30.43
C ILE A 1045 4.78 31.26 30.49
N ASN A 1046 4.73 30.61 29.32
CA ASN A 1046 4.48 29.19 29.19
C ASN A 1046 5.63 28.58 28.39
N TYR A 1047 6.36 27.66 29.01
CA TYR A 1047 7.47 26.94 28.40
C TYR A 1047 7.45 25.50 28.91
N GLY A 1048 7.53 24.53 28.00
CA GLY A 1048 7.28 23.12 28.31
C GLY A 1048 5.81 22.74 28.50
N ASP A 1049 5.58 21.44 28.56
CA ASP A 1049 4.30 20.82 28.87
C ASP A 1049 4.04 20.82 30.39
N ARG A 1050 2.78 20.62 30.78
CA ARG A 1050 2.35 20.64 32.19
C ARG A 1050 3.08 19.62 33.09
N SER A 1051 3.55 18.51 32.51
CA SER A 1051 4.26 17.45 33.24
C SER A 1051 5.78 17.61 33.24
N ASP A 1052 6.31 18.65 32.58
CA ASP A 1052 7.75 18.87 32.52
C ASP A 1052 8.27 19.47 33.82
N GLU A 1053 9.38 18.90 34.31
CA GLU A 1053 10.25 19.60 35.24
C GLU A 1053 10.92 20.75 34.48
N VAL A 1054 10.86 21.96 35.03
CA VAL A 1054 11.49 23.13 34.41
C VAL A 1054 12.53 23.67 35.36
N LEU A 1055 13.72 23.83 34.81
CA LEU A 1055 14.90 24.37 35.45
C LEU A 1055 15.11 25.80 34.96
N PHE A 1056 15.74 26.62 35.78
CA PHE A 1056 16.08 28.00 35.46
C PHE A 1056 17.57 28.20 35.71
N GLY A 1057 18.20 28.97 34.81
CA GLY A 1057 19.59 29.35 34.90
C GLY A 1057 20.00 30.28 33.77
N ASP A 1058 21.15 30.91 33.93
CA ASP A 1058 21.79 31.78 32.95
C ASP A 1058 22.66 30.97 31.97
N TRP A 1059 22.00 30.32 31.02
CA TRP A 1059 22.66 29.41 30.07
C TRP A 1059 23.67 30.10 29.12
N ASP A 1060 23.62 31.44 28.96
CA ASP A 1060 24.51 32.18 28.05
C ASP A 1060 25.41 33.24 28.70
N GLY A 1061 25.28 33.45 30.00
CA GLY A 1061 26.16 34.29 30.82
C GLY A 1061 25.81 35.77 30.72
N ASN A 1062 24.52 36.10 30.55
CA ASN A 1062 24.05 37.48 30.43
C ASN A 1062 23.49 38.05 31.75
N GLY A 1063 23.46 37.26 32.82
CA GLY A 1063 22.90 37.54 34.13
C GLY A 1063 21.40 37.27 34.28
N THR A 1064 20.74 36.68 33.26
CA THR A 1064 19.28 36.48 33.26
C THR A 1064 18.91 35.00 33.22
N ASP A 1065 18.16 34.55 34.21
CA ASP A 1065 17.69 33.18 34.28
C ASP A 1065 16.54 32.89 33.30
N THR A 1066 16.72 31.87 32.47
CA THR A 1066 15.75 31.48 31.43
C THR A 1066 15.38 29.99 31.53
N PRO A 1067 14.21 29.56 31.03
CA PRO A 1067 13.73 28.21 31.29
C PRO A 1067 14.41 27.12 30.43
N MET A 1068 14.61 25.95 31.04
CA MET A 1068 14.99 24.71 30.39
C MET A 1068 14.06 23.58 30.83
N VAL A 1069 13.50 22.84 29.88
CA VAL A 1069 12.69 21.65 30.17
C VAL A 1069 13.62 20.47 30.42
N HIS A 1070 13.38 19.75 31.52
CA HIS A 1070 13.92 18.44 31.81
C HIS A 1070 12.82 17.37 31.64
N ARG A 1071 12.99 16.49 30.65
CA ARG A 1071 12.05 15.42 30.32
C ARG A 1071 12.80 14.09 30.20
N GLY A 1072 12.71 13.27 31.24
CA GLY A 1072 13.50 12.05 31.34
C GLY A 1072 14.98 12.41 31.49
N ASN A 1073 15.80 12.15 30.48
CA ASN A 1073 17.20 12.62 30.45
C ASN A 1073 17.44 13.65 29.35
N LYS A 1074 16.38 14.19 28.74
CA LYS A 1074 16.44 15.20 27.69
C LYS A 1074 16.24 16.60 28.28
N PHE A 1075 17.11 17.51 27.88
CA PHE A 1075 17.12 18.91 28.24
C PHE A 1075 16.76 19.74 27.00
N LEU A 1076 15.79 20.65 27.12
CA LEU A 1076 15.37 21.56 26.05
C LEU A 1076 15.38 23.01 26.56
N GLY A 1077 16.44 23.75 26.25
CA GLY A 1077 16.69 25.10 26.76
C GLY A 1077 16.40 26.21 25.76
N THR A 1078 16.15 27.41 26.27
CA THR A 1078 16.05 28.65 25.50
C THR A 1078 16.69 29.79 26.29
N ASN A 1079 17.31 30.76 25.60
CA ASN A 1079 17.82 32.00 26.20
C ASN A 1079 16.79 33.14 26.06
N GLY A 1080 15.50 32.80 26.11
CA GLY A 1080 14.41 33.72 25.83
C GLY A 1080 13.17 33.40 26.66
N TRP A 1081 12.18 34.29 26.58
CA TRP A 1081 11.03 34.24 27.48
C TRP A 1081 9.77 33.58 26.90
N THR A 1082 9.78 33.21 25.61
CA THR A 1082 8.63 32.57 24.92
C THR A 1082 9.10 31.70 23.76
N GLY A 1083 8.44 30.55 23.53
CA GLY A 1083 8.56 29.80 22.27
C GLY A 1083 9.15 28.39 22.40
N VAL A 1084 9.57 27.85 21.24
CA VAL A 1084 10.22 26.52 21.08
C VAL A 1084 11.66 26.54 21.59
N ALA A 1085 12.15 25.40 22.04
CA ALA A 1085 13.53 25.24 22.50
C ALA A 1085 14.55 25.64 21.42
N GLN A 1086 15.60 26.36 21.84
CA GLN A 1086 16.68 26.82 20.97
C GLN A 1086 17.86 25.85 20.95
N PHE A 1087 18.03 25.06 22.01
CA PHE A 1087 19.02 24.00 22.08
C PHE A 1087 18.46 22.79 22.84
N GLU A 1088 18.90 21.60 22.45
CA GLU A 1088 18.51 20.35 23.08
C GLU A 1088 19.69 19.40 23.24
N PHE A 1089 19.68 18.63 24.32
CA PHE A 1089 20.68 17.62 24.57
C PHE A 1089 20.19 16.54 25.54
N THR A 1090 20.97 15.46 25.67
CA THR A 1090 20.65 14.33 26.55
C THR A 1090 21.79 14.10 27.52
N TYR A 1091 21.49 14.05 28.83
CA TYR A 1091 22.48 13.87 29.87
C TYR A 1091 21.89 13.16 31.09
N GLY A 1092 22.64 12.24 31.70
CA GLY A 1092 22.16 11.44 32.83
C GLY A 1092 21.14 10.36 32.47
N ASP A 1093 20.59 9.75 33.51
CA ASP A 1093 19.52 8.74 33.45
C ASP A 1093 18.17 9.43 33.70
N ALA A 1094 17.09 8.87 33.17
CA ALA A 1094 15.78 9.54 33.15
C ALA A 1094 15.15 9.80 34.54
N ASN A 1095 15.69 9.21 35.60
CA ASN A 1095 15.24 9.36 36.98
C ASN A 1095 16.26 10.10 37.86
N ASP A 1096 17.35 10.60 37.28
CA ASP A 1096 18.27 11.41 38.06
C ASP A 1096 17.58 12.74 38.44
N ARG A 1097 17.81 13.20 39.67
CA ARG A 1097 17.43 14.57 40.04
C ARG A 1097 18.39 15.54 39.40
N VAL A 1098 17.92 16.68 38.91
CA VAL A 1098 18.80 17.69 38.30
C VAL A 1098 18.99 18.86 39.25
N ILE A 1099 20.22 19.38 39.30
CA ILE A 1099 20.54 20.65 39.91
C ILE A 1099 21.27 21.52 38.90
N VAL A 1100 21.04 22.83 39.00
CA VAL A 1100 21.65 23.86 38.14
C VAL A 1100 22.75 24.57 38.94
N GLY A 1101 23.84 24.93 38.27
CA GLY A 1101 24.88 25.78 38.83
C GLY A 1101 26.03 26.02 37.85
N ASP A 1102 26.82 27.02 38.15
CA ASP A 1102 28.09 27.32 37.48
C ASP A 1102 29.22 26.53 38.16
N TRP A 1103 29.60 25.38 37.58
CA TRP A 1103 30.59 24.49 38.21
C TRP A 1103 32.05 24.88 37.92
N ASP A 1104 32.32 25.78 36.96
CA ASP A 1104 33.67 26.24 36.61
C ASP A 1104 33.93 27.75 36.78
N GLY A 1105 32.93 28.50 37.23
CA GLY A 1105 33.02 29.92 37.55
C GLY A 1105 33.14 30.81 36.31
N ASP A 1106 32.63 30.37 35.16
CA ASP A 1106 32.70 31.12 33.90
C ASP A 1106 31.56 32.15 33.74
N GLY A 1107 30.64 32.20 34.71
CA GLY A 1107 29.46 33.03 34.75
C GLY A 1107 28.27 32.44 33.98
N ARG A 1108 28.29 31.15 33.63
CA ARG A 1108 27.18 30.45 32.95
C ARG A 1108 26.70 29.27 33.74
N ASP A 1109 25.39 29.15 33.83
CA ASP A 1109 24.79 27.97 34.42
C ASP A 1109 24.87 26.76 33.51
N SER A 1110 25.08 25.63 34.15
CA SER A 1110 25.06 24.32 33.52
C SER A 1110 24.39 23.30 34.44
N ILE A 1111 24.42 22.03 34.06
CA ILE A 1111 23.62 21.02 34.75
C ILE A 1111 24.47 19.97 35.45
N ALA A 1112 24.00 19.50 36.59
CA ALA A 1112 24.47 18.27 37.21
C ALA A 1112 23.30 17.34 37.51
N VAL A 1113 23.52 16.04 37.33
CA VAL A 1113 22.55 15.00 37.68
C VAL A 1113 22.97 14.34 38.99
N VAL A 1114 22.02 14.15 39.90
CA VAL A 1114 22.22 13.63 41.25
C VAL A 1114 21.64 12.22 41.34
N ARG A 1115 22.53 11.25 41.63
CA ARG A 1115 22.21 9.84 41.77
C ARG A 1115 22.60 9.35 43.16
N GLY A 1116 21.62 9.23 44.06
CA GLY A 1116 21.87 9.01 45.47
C GLY A 1116 22.65 10.20 46.04
N ASN A 1117 23.92 9.99 46.40
CA ASN A 1117 24.82 11.06 46.86
C ASN A 1117 25.95 11.37 45.87
N GLN A 1118 25.88 10.86 44.65
CA GLN A 1118 26.79 11.22 43.56
C GLN A 1118 26.21 12.38 42.77
N VAL A 1119 27.02 13.41 42.55
CA VAL A 1119 26.69 14.59 41.74
C VAL A 1119 27.57 14.56 40.50
N LEU A 1120 26.96 14.37 39.34
CA LEU A 1120 27.62 14.22 38.04
C LEU A 1120 27.44 15.52 37.25
N MET A 1121 28.46 16.36 37.26
CA MET A 1121 28.47 17.71 36.69
C MET A 1121 28.91 17.71 35.23
N ARG A 1122 28.30 18.59 34.45
CA ARG A 1122 28.63 18.79 33.04
C ARG A 1122 28.43 20.26 32.64
N ASN A 1123 29.52 20.91 32.24
CA ASN A 1123 29.51 22.33 31.89
C ASN A 1123 29.06 22.52 30.44
N ALA A 1124 29.35 21.56 29.56
CA ALA A 1124 28.88 21.61 28.19
C ALA A 1124 27.40 21.20 28.06
N LEU A 1125 26.53 22.15 27.70
CA LEU A 1125 25.10 21.94 27.36
C LEU A 1125 24.90 21.18 26.02
N LYS A 1126 25.47 19.99 25.92
CA LYS A 1126 25.39 19.05 24.78
C LYS A 1126 25.48 17.62 25.29
N SER A 1127 25.00 16.64 24.52
CA SER A 1127 25.02 15.25 24.97
C SER A 1127 26.43 14.75 25.26
N GLY A 1128 26.60 13.91 26.28
CA GLY A 1128 27.91 13.39 26.68
C GLY A 1128 27.92 12.79 28.07
N VAL A 1129 29.12 12.50 28.57
CA VAL A 1129 29.34 12.00 29.94
C VAL A 1129 29.65 13.15 30.89
N ALA A 1130 29.61 12.87 32.20
CA ALA A 1130 29.98 13.83 33.22
C ALA A 1130 31.44 14.26 33.06
N GLU A 1131 31.71 15.55 33.23
CA GLU A 1131 33.05 16.13 33.21
C GLU A 1131 33.70 16.06 34.61
N ARG A 1132 32.86 16.13 35.65
CA ARG A 1132 33.27 15.96 37.04
C ARG A 1132 32.22 15.15 37.79
N THR A 1133 32.66 14.30 38.71
CA THR A 1133 31.77 13.58 39.62
C THR A 1133 32.25 13.77 41.05
N VAL A 1134 31.36 14.22 41.92
CA VAL A 1134 31.61 14.43 43.34
C VAL A 1134 30.66 13.54 44.15
N THR A 1135 31.09 13.07 45.31
CA THR A 1135 30.21 12.37 46.26
C THR A 1135 30.07 13.24 47.50
N TYR A 1136 28.84 13.65 47.82
CA TYR A 1136 28.57 14.57 48.92
C TYR A 1136 27.22 14.29 49.57
N GLY A 1137 27.16 14.33 50.91
CA GLY A 1137 25.96 13.98 51.67
C GLY A 1137 25.65 12.47 51.73
N ASN A 1138 24.50 12.15 52.31
CA ASN A 1138 23.92 10.81 52.34
C ASN A 1138 23.01 10.59 51.12
N PRO A 1139 22.78 9.34 50.67
CA PRO A 1139 21.96 9.07 49.48
C PRO A 1139 20.50 9.55 49.53
N THR A 1140 19.99 9.88 50.72
CA THR A 1140 18.63 10.39 50.95
C THR A 1140 18.59 11.89 51.24
N ASP A 1141 19.74 12.56 51.29
CA ASP A 1141 19.77 14.01 51.49
C ASP A 1141 19.30 14.71 50.21
N THR A 1142 18.64 15.86 50.36
CA THR A 1142 18.39 16.75 49.20
C THR A 1142 19.64 17.55 48.93
N ILE A 1143 20.23 17.37 47.76
CA ILE A 1143 21.40 18.12 47.31
C ILE A 1143 20.92 19.29 46.44
N LEU A 1144 21.42 20.49 46.74
CA LEU A 1144 21.24 21.72 45.96
C LEU A 1144 22.61 22.36 45.72
N ALA A 1145 22.66 23.37 44.86
CA ALA A 1145 23.85 24.14 44.55
C ALA A 1145 23.63 25.65 44.74
N GLY A 1146 24.72 26.37 44.98
CA GLY A 1146 24.76 27.83 45.09
C GLY A 1146 26.18 28.33 45.32
N ASN A 1147 26.43 29.59 45.02
CA ASN A 1147 27.69 30.32 45.19
C ASN A 1147 27.73 30.98 46.57
N PHE A 1148 28.14 30.25 47.60
CA PHE A 1148 28.03 30.68 49.01
C PHE A 1148 29.18 31.59 49.47
N ASP A 1149 30.27 31.68 48.69
CA ASP A 1149 31.46 32.47 49.04
C ASP A 1149 31.73 33.68 48.12
N ALA A 1150 30.84 33.91 47.15
CA ALA A 1150 30.87 34.99 46.16
C ALA A 1150 32.05 34.92 45.18
N ASP A 1151 32.51 33.72 44.81
CA ASP A 1151 33.58 33.52 43.82
C ASP A 1151 33.10 33.19 42.39
N LEU A 1152 31.77 33.14 42.19
CA LEU A 1152 31.03 32.74 40.98
C LEU A 1152 30.86 31.24 40.78
N ALA A 1153 31.73 30.39 41.34
CA ALA A 1153 31.55 28.94 41.26
C ALA A 1153 30.52 28.47 42.28
N SER A 1154 29.76 27.43 41.93
CA SER A 1154 28.75 26.84 42.81
C SER A 1154 29.34 25.73 43.69
N GLU A 1155 29.07 25.80 44.99
CA GLU A 1155 29.26 24.69 45.94
C GLU A 1155 27.99 23.83 46.08
N LEU A 1156 28.11 22.69 46.76
CA LEU A 1156 26.96 21.85 47.12
C LEU A 1156 26.54 22.06 48.57
N VAL A 1157 25.22 22.04 48.78
CA VAL A 1157 24.60 21.91 50.08
C VAL A 1157 23.76 20.64 50.14
N ALA A 1158 23.96 19.83 51.18
CA ALA A 1158 23.09 18.70 51.48
C ALA A 1158 22.12 19.09 52.58
N VAL A 1159 20.84 18.78 52.41
CA VAL A 1159 19.76 19.07 53.36
C VAL A 1159 19.21 17.76 53.91
N ARG A 1160 19.22 17.62 55.23
CA ARG A 1160 18.68 16.48 55.95
C ARG A 1160 17.67 16.95 56.99
N GLY A 1161 16.39 16.72 56.72
CA GLY A 1161 15.32 17.35 57.50
C GLY A 1161 15.41 18.87 57.34
N ASN A 1162 15.67 19.59 58.42
CA ASN A 1162 15.91 21.04 58.43
C ASN A 1162 17.39 21.42 58.66
N THR A 1163 18.31 20.46 58.56
CA THR A 1163 19.75 20.71 58.75
C THR A 1163 20.47 20.80 57.41
N PHE A 1164 21.18 21.91 57.22
CA PHE A 1164 21.99 22.25 56.05
C PHE A 1164 23.45 21.91 56.30
N TYR A 1165 24.08 21.28 55.31
CA TYR A 1165 25.50 20.90 55.29
C TYR A 1165 26.14 21.53 54.06
N VAL A 1166 26.77 22.70 54.20
CA VAL A 1166 27.31 23.50 53.09
C VAL A 1166 28.82 23.20 52.91
N GLN A 1167 29.26 22.92 51.68
CA GLN A 1167 30.68 22.78 51.36
C GLN A 1167 31.38 24.15 51.31
N ALA A 1168 32.70 24.18 51.52
CA ALA A 1168 33.50 25.38 51.22
C ALA A 1168 34.06 25.37 49.79
N ASP A 1169 34.11 24.20 49.16
CA ASP A 1169 34.51 24.02 47.76
C ASP A 1169 34.14 22.59 47.31
N LEU A 1170 34.09 22.37 46.00
CA LEU A 1170 33.78 21.07 45.41
C LEU A 1170 34.92 20.03 45.52
N ALA A 1171 36.09 20.39 46.05
CA ALA A 1171 37.21 19.46 46.28
C ALA A 1171 37.13 18.76 47.64
N ASN A 1172 36.46 19.39 48.61
CA ASN A 1172 36.32 18.93 49.97
C ASN A 1172 34.98 18.21 50.17
N GLY A 1173 35.00 16.87 50.20
CA GLY A 1173 33.81 16.03 50.45
C GLY A 1173 33.22 16.10 51.87
N LYS A 1174 33.39 17.22 52.58
CA LYS A 1174 32.87 17.48 53.93
C LYS A 1174 32.25 18.87 54.01
N ALA A 1175 31.22 19.00 54.81
CA ALA A 1175 30.62 20.29 55.11
C ALA A 1175 31.61 21.18 55.87
N ALA A 1176 31.76 22.42 55.42
CA ALA A 1176 32.48 23.48 56.11
C ALA A 1176 31.57 24.20 57.11
N VAL A 1177 30.28 24.32 56.79
CA VAL A 1177 29.26 24.95 57.65
C VAL A 1177 28.08 24.00 57.82
N VAL A 1178 27.62 23.83 59.05
CA VAL A 1178 26.45 23.00 59.39
C VAL A 1178 25.55 23.77 60.32
N PHE A 1179 24.27 23.91 59.95
CA PHE A 1179 23.28 24.65 60.74
C PHE A 1179 21.87 24.14 60.44
N ALA A 1180 20.92 24.44 61.32
CA ALA A 1180 19.51 24.11 61.16
C ALA A 1180 18.69 25.39 60.93
N TYR A 1181 17.78 25.33 59.96
CA TYR A 1181 16.92 26.45 59.57
C TYR A 1181 15.62 25.91 58.97
N GLY A 1182 14.48 26.49 59.36
CA GLY A 1182 13.15 26.01 58.96
C GLY A 1182 12.66 24.77 59.74
N ASP A 1183 11.49 24.29 59.33
CA ASP A 1183 10.85 23.09 59.87
C ASP A 1183 11.05 21.90 58.91
N ASN A 1184 10.97 20.68 59.44
CA ASN A 1184 11.01 19.48 58.60
C ASN A 1184 9.83 19.49 57.63
N GLY A 1185 10.11 19.39 56.33
CA GLY A 1185 9.10 19.39 55.28
C GLY A 1185 8.86 20.75 54.64
N ASP A 1186 9.55 21.81 55.07
CA ASP A 1186 9.65 23.02 54.25
C ASP A 1186 10.42 22.72 52.94
N GLU A 1187 10.02 23.36 51.84
CA GLU A 1187 10.77 23.35 50.59
C GLU A 1187 11.98 24.29 50.70
N VAL A 1188 13.12 23.92 50.11
CA VAL A 1188 14.37 24.69 50.25
C VAL A 1188 14.70 25.39 48.95
N VAL A 1189 15.07 26.67 49.05
CA VAL A 1189 15.55 27.51 47.94
C VAL A 1189 16.89 28.15 48.31
N ILE A 1190 17.76 28.36 47.33
CA ILE A 1190 19.08 28.98 47.45
C ILE A 1190 19.13 30.18 46.51
N GLY A 1191 19.74 31.28 46.93
CA GLY A 1191 19.87 32.48 46.11
C GLY A 1191 20.39 33.70 46.86
N ASP A 1192 20.77 34.73 46.10
CA ASP A 1192 21.26 36.02 46.58
C ASP A 1192 20.10 37.01 46.78
N TRP A 1193 19.63 37.09 48.01
CA TRP A 1193 18.49 37.95 48.36
C TRP A 1193 18.86 39.43 48.50
N ASN A 1194 20.15 39.81 48.50
CA ASN A 1194 20.60 41.17 48.83
C ASN A 1194 21.54 41.81 47.77
N GLY A 1195 21.96 41.05 46.76
CA GLY A 1195 22.81 41.48 45.65
C GLY A 1195 24.28 41.66 46.03
N ASP A 1196 24.77 40.95 47.05
CA ASP A 1196 26.18 41.00 47.46
C ASP A 1196 27.07 39.94 46.79
N GLY A 1197 26.48 39.07 45.97
CA GLY A 1197 27.12 38.02 45.20
C GLY A 1197 27.26 36.69 45.95
N ALA A 1198 26.86 36.60 47.22
CA ALA A 1198 26.86 35.36 48.00
C ALA A 1198 25.44 34.83 48.24
N ASP A 1199 25.23 33.56 47.94
CA ASP A 1199 23.94 32.90 48.14
C ASP A 1199 23.63 32.69 49.63
N GLY A 1200 22.40 33.02 50.00
CA GLY A 1200 21.80 32.68 51.27
C GLY A 1200 20.97 31.40 51.19
N VAL A 1201 20.29 31.07 52.30
CA VAL A 1201 19.31 29.98 52.34
C VAL A 1201 17.90 30.51 52.58
N GLY A 1202 16.94 29.94 51.88
CA GLY A 1202 15.53 30.18 52.05
C GLY A 1202 14.77 28.88 52.29
N VAL A 1203 13.67 28.98 53.03
CA VAL A 1203 12.68 27.90 53.12
C VAL A 1203 11.30 28.43 52.74
N VAL A 1204 10.52 27.60 52.06
CA VAL A 1204 9.17 27.94 51.60
C VAL A 1204 8.13 27.10 52.33
N ARG A 1205 7.16 27.78 52.94
CA ARG A 1205 6.08 27.18 53.71
C ARG A 1205 4.73 27.60 53.14
N GLY A 1206 4.11 26.72 52.36
CA GLY A 1206 2.95 27.07 51.55
C GLY A 1206 3.36 28.08 50.47
N ASN A 1207 2.94 29.34 50.62
CA ASN A 1207 3.33 30.45 49.73
C ASN A 1207 4.21 31.50 50.43
N LYS A 1208 4.77 31.18 51.60
CA LYS A 1208 5.60 32.09 52.39
C LYS A 1208 7.08 31.73 52.23
N PHE A 1209 7.84 32.65 51.63
CA PHE A 1209 9.30 32.59 51.52
C PHE A 1209 9.93 33.16 52.79
N LEU A 1210 10.78 32.37 53.47
CA LEU A 1210 11.47 32.72 54.70
C LEU A 1210 12.98 32.74 54.42
N LEU A 1211 13.53 33.93 54.19
CA LEU A 1211 14.87 34.12 53.62
C LEU A 1211 15.89 34.51 54.70
N ARG A 1212 17.12 34.01 54.55
CA ARG A 1212 18.24 34.27 55.45
C ARG A 1212 19.55 34.32 54.67
N ASN A 1213 20.26 35.45 54.76
CA ASN A 1213 21.52 35.68 54.05
C ASN A 1213 22.70 34.99 54.76
N ASP A 1214 22.64 34.79 56.09
CA ASP A 1214 23.75 34.20 56.83
C ASP A 1214 23.57 32.68 57.07
N LEU A 1215 24.63 31.90 56.82
CA LEU A 1215 24.66 30.44 56.98
C LEU A 1215 24.75 30.01 58.46
N SER A 1216 23.72 30.35 59.24
CA SER A 1216 23.69 30.09 60.68
C SER A 1216 22.27 29.74 61.17
N ASN A 1217 22.21 29.08 62.33
CA ASN A 1217 20.92 28.83 63.01
C ASN A 1217 20.21 30.16 63.29
N GLY A 1218 18.88 30.19 63.15
CA GLY A 1218 18.11 31.37 63.52
C GLY A 1218 16.73 31.44 62.90
N VAL A 1219 16.13 32.62 63.01
CA VAL A 1219 14.86 32.97 62.36
C VAL A 1219 15.12 33.63 61.01
N ALA A 1220 14.10 33.70 60.15
CA ALA A 1220 14.18 34.41 58.88
C ALA A 1220 14.57 35.89 59.07
N GLN A 1221 15.47 36.38 58.22
CA GLN A 1221 15.85 37.80 58.17
C GLN A 1221 14.84 38.61 57.34
N ALA A 1222 14.24 37.99 56.33
CA ALA A 1222 13.15 38.54 55.54
C ALA A 1222 12.06 37.49 55.30
N ALA A 1223 10.81 37.93 55.18
CA ALA A 1223 9.69 37.06 54.89
C ALA A 1223 8.72 37.71 53.90
N TYR A 1224 8.37 36.98 52.85
CA TYR A 1224 7.47 37.43 51.78
C TYR A 1224 6.43 36.37 51.46
N ALA A 1225 5.29 36.78 50.89
CA ALA A 1225 4.29 35.86 50.37
C ALA A 1225 4.01 36.15 48.90
N TYR A 1226 4.02 35.11 48.06
CA TYR A 1226 3.80 35.22 46.63
C TYR A 1226 3.23 33.90 46.07
N GLY A 1227 2.21 33.98 45.21
CA GLY A 1227 1.50 32.81 44.67
C GLY A 1227 0.50 32.15 45.63
N ASP A 1228 -0.08 31.03 45.18
CA ASP A 1228 -1.00 30.18 45.93
C ASP A 1228 -0.22 29.06 46.64
N PRO A 1229 -0.67 28.55 47.81
CA PRO A 1229 0.08 27.53 48.58
C PRO A 1229 0.30 26.18 47.89
N THR A 1230 -0.25 25.98 46.70
CA THR A 1230 -0.12 24.75 45.89
C THR A 1230 0.72 24.95 44.64
N ASP A 1231 1.20 26.17 44.36
CA ASP A 1231 2.08 26.42 43.23
C ASP A 1231 3.49 25.88 43.52
N GLY A 1232 4.21 25.43 42.48
CA GLY A 1232 5.64 25.17 42.58
C GLY A 1232 6.42 26.47 42.75
N GLN A 1233 7.47 26.48 43.56
CA GLN A 1233 8.15 27.69 44.02
C GLN A 1233 9.60 27.71 43.52
N PHE A 1234 9.98 28.80 42.85
CA PHE A 1234 11.33 28.98 42.29
C PHE A 1234 11.87 30.36 42.62
N VAL A 1235 13.18 30.51 42.56
CA VAL A 1235 13.92 31.76 42.73
C VAL A 1235 14.96 31.86 41.61
N GLY A 1236 15.35 33.09 41.27
CA GLY A 1236 16.35 33.39 40.26
C GLY A 1236 16.39 34.88 39.93
N ASP A 1237 17.37 35.28 39.12
CA ASP A 1237 17.55 36.65 38.64
C ASP A 1237 16.90 36.80 37.26
N TRP A 1238 15.66 37.28 37.26
CA TRP A 1238 14.85 37.38 36.05
C TRP A 1238 15.15 38.64 35.22
N ASN A 1239 15.94 39.59 35.75
CA ASN A 1239 16.13 40.92 35.18
C ASN A 1239 17.60 41.38 35.12
N ALA A 1240 18.55 40.53 35.54
CA ALA A 1240 19.98 40.76 35.62
C ALA A 1240 20.38 41.93 36.55
N ASP A 1241 19.67 42.12 37.66
CA ASP A 1241 20.00 43.15 38.67
C ASP A 1241 20.85 42.64 39.84
N GLY A 1242 21.14 41.34 39.86
CA GLY A 1242 21.94 40.63 40.85
C GLY A 1242 21.14 40.21 42.08
N VAL A 1243 19.81 40.37 42.10
CA VAL A 1243 18.96 39.98 43.24
C VAL A 1243 17.96 38.90 42.84
N ASP A 1244 18.04 37.74 43.50
CA ASP A 1244 17.12 36.63 43.27
C ASP A 1244 15.74 36.92 43.83
N THR A 1245 14.72 36.73 43.01
CA THR A 1245 13.32 37.06 43.30
C THR A 1245 12.38 35.91 42.93
N PRO A 1246 11.14 35.85 43.46
CA PRO A 1246 10.33 34.63 43.36
C PRO A 1246 9.60 34.50 42.02
N MET A 1247 9.44 33.25 41.57
CA MET A 1247 8.53 32.83 40.51
C MET A 1247 7.67 31.66 41.01
N VAL A 1248 6.40 31.61 40.58
CA VAL A 1248 5.52 30.46 40.86
C VAL A 1248 5.08 29.74 39.59
N ASP A 1249 5.10 28.39 39.63
CA ASP A 1249 4.58 27.51 38.59
C ASP A 1249 3.16 27.05 38.94
N ARG A 1250 2.19 27.48 38.12
CA ARG A 1250 0.77 27.15 38.26
C ARG A 1250 0.27 26.27 37.11
N ARG A 1251 1.15 25.44 36.54
CA ARG A 1251 0.80 24.62 35.39
C ARG A 1251 -0.09 23.42 35.69
#